data_AF-A0A7V7X5R4-F1
#
_entry.id   AF-A0A7V7X5R4-F1
#
_cell.length_a   1.000
_cell.length_b   1.000
_cell.length_c   1.000
_cell.angle_alpha   90.00
_cell.angle_beta   90.00
_cell.angle_gamma   90.00
#
_symmetry.space_group_name_H-M   'P 1'
#
loop_
_entity.id
_entity.type
_entity.pdbx_description
1 polymer ?
#
loop_
_entity_poly.entity_id
_entity_poly.type
_entity_poly.pdbx_seq_one_letter_code
_entity_poly.pdbx_strand_id
1 'polypeptide(L)'
;MKNFFPFLFFVSLCFQLSSVFSQSPKPLDLKDSIKILRKELKSNPDGSRLRFELAKLYLSDDEYGGIIDLYEKKFDKKECTAAEYKMYAVARIRNYEKMVITGKILSKIPIASMFHSDLSDAGKALDLVLQQDSADLEAKFFKGVLRCVNGKETEAENIFREIITADPYFKTYIFYDAWLELGALLRKQERWKEANELFEKRAALDSADTWPMIQLALSYIDVKKDEGATRAFYRGLRSVSDQKNIEQLYLEALPIATKEEINVWKVLAAPADQLQFLQTFWKSRDPNLVDAVNERLVEHYRRVQHARTYYKKIRSPYFDDRGLVYIKMGPPDKYFTGVNDASWVYESTNEHFDFVDVGHGTYEIRPLSDAVPLAGSAQERFAALYNLLDARRNYHTDYERLANRMKGAENSISVERNAQQVLGVYQSNLNIIEQQLNTITLSKPVNEKFDFNTGAQPLQINANFASFKSTNSSRLDFYYMIPVQRLKFMPVENVYDKSFLTVKAKIFDTTYQEINYLERDYRITSVDSTLQSEYYIIDELRSLLKPGNYLLALDIRNNLNEKIGIYKIKLRVRDYSSRQLTISDIELSSSVSQQVIIDKFIKPDTKLRVVPNPAGLSPKSKPLTIYYEIYNLTLDNEGMSSYEVSYTIDTKSKKNFFAKLFSGNSSISSTTLKTGASTLEREYIAFDISELPEGKAFLSVKVTDQLSNKSAVSSIELKIK
;
A
#
# COMPACT_ATOMS: atom_id res chain seq x y z
N MET A 1 -32.58 -3.10 -4.20
CA MET A 1 -32.69 -4.29 -5.07
C MET A 1 -33.70 -4.04 -6.19
N LYS A 2 -33.30 -3.35 -7.25
CA LYS A 2 -34.02 -3.22 -8.54
C LYS A 2 -32.95 -2.80 -9.55
N ASN A 3 -32.45 -3.76 -10.34
CA ASN A 3 -31.77 -3.61 -11.64
C ASN A 3 -31.16 -4.97 -12.00
N PHE A 4 -32.01 -5.87 -12.48
CA PHE A 4 -31.64 -7.15 -13.08
C PHE A 4 -32.56 -7.38 -14.28
N PHE A 5 -32.48 -6.52 -15.30
CA PHE A 5 -33.21 -6.67 -16.57
C PHE A 5 -32.40 -6.03 -17.69
N PRO A 6 -31.59 -6.84 -18.39
CA PRO A 6 -31.87 -7.01 -19.82
C PRO A 6 -31.96 -8.49 -20.25
N PHE A 7 -31.82 -9.47 -19.35
CA PHE A 7 -31.82 -10.89 -19.71
C PHE A 7 -33.23 -11.45 -20.06
N LEU A 8 -34.30 -10.82 -19.56
CA LEU A 8 -35.67 -11.29 -19.74
C LEU A 8 -36.37 -10.78 -21.01
N PHE A 9 -35.74 -9.88 -21.79
CA PHE A 9 -36.21 -9.55 -23.14
C PHE A 9 -35.63 -10.51 -24.21
N PHE A 10 -34.58 -11.26 -23.87
CA PHE A 10 -33.92 -12.22 -24.76
C PHE A 10 -34.80 -13.46 -25.03
N VAL A 11 -35.71 -13.81 -24.12
CA VAL A 11 -36.63 -14.94 -24.30
C VAL A 11 -37.77 -14.60 -25.26
N SER A 12 -38.27 -13.36 -25.28
CA SER A 12 -39.44 -13.02 -26.14
C SER A 12 -39.10 -12.93 -27.63
N LEU A 13 -37.82 -12.88 -28.00
CA LEU A 13 -37.39 -12.71 -29.39
C LEU A 13 -37.05 -14.00 -30.12
N CYS A 14 -36.70 -15.04 -29.36
CA CYS A 14 -36.57 -16.38 -29.89
C CYS A 14 -37.94 -17.05 -30.15
N PHE A 15 -39.05 -16.45 -29.71
CA PHE A 15 -40.40 -17.03 -29.79
C PHE A 15 -41.23 -16.69 -31.06
N GLN A 16 -40.60 -16.22 -32.15
CA GLN A 16 -41.26 -16.15 -33.47
C GLN A 16 -40.66 -17.08 -34.54
N LEU A 17 -39.84 -18.06 -34.13
CA LEU A 17 -39.50 -19.21 -34.98
C LEU A 17 -39.91 -20.48 -34.22
N SER A 18 -41.01 -21.06 -34.67
CA SER A 18 -41.69 -22.19 -34.05
C SER A 18 -40.92 -23.51 -34.17
N SER A 19 -41.10 -24.30 -33.11
CA SER A 19 -40.93 -25.74 -32.95
C SER A 19 -39.54 -26.27 -32.56
N VAL A 20 -39.58 -27.16 -31.55
CA VAL A 20 -38.51 -27.91 -30.89
C VAL A 20 -37.93 -27.21 -29.64
N PHE A 21 -37.91 -27.97 -28.54
CA PHE A 21 -37.40 -27.67 -27.18
C PHE A 21 -38.43 -27.24 -26.13
N SER A 22 -39.21 -28.23 -25.68
CA SER A 22 -39.76 -28.31 -24.34
C SER A 22 -38.67 -28.82 -23.36
N GLN A 23 -37.92 -27.93 -22.73
CA GLN A 23 -37.24 -28.14 -21.44
C GLN A 23 -36.58 -26.82 -21.02
N SER A 24 -36.82 -26.40 -19.78
CA SER A 24 -36.32 -25.14 -19.21
C SER A 24 -34.80 -24.98 -19.40
N PRO A 25 -34.31 -23.96 -20.13
CA PRO A 25 -32.87 -23.84 -20.36
C PRO A 25 -32.19 -23.19 -19.16
N LYS A 26 -31.08 -23.79 -18.71
CA LYS A 26 -30.04 -23.04 -17.97
C LYS A 26 -29.59 -21.87 -18.85
N PRO A 27 -29.27 -20.68 -18.28
CA PRO A 27 -28.73 -19.58 -19.06
C PRO A 27 -27.44 -20.03 -19.76
N LEU A 28 -27.38 -19.82 -21.07
CA LEU A 28 -26.19 -20.07 -21.90
C LEU A 28 -25.06 -19.12 -21.48
N ASP A 29 -23.81 -19.62 -21.45
CA ASP A 29 -22.62 -18.77 -21.30
C ASP A 29 -22.44 -17.85 -22.51
N LEU A 30 -21.73 -16.73 -22.33
CA LEU A 30 -21.53 -15.68 -23.33
C LEU A 30 -20.92 -16.23 -24.62
N LYS A 31 -19.92 -17.11 -24.50
CA LYS A 31 -19.22 -17.73 -25.64
C LYS A 31 -20.11 -18.66 -26.46
N ASP A 32 -20.98 -19.43 -25.79
CA ASP A 32 -21.93 -20.30 -26.46
C ASP A 32 -23.02 -19.50 -27.16
N SER A 33 -23.47 -18.40 -26.55
CA SER A 33 -24.42 -17.46 -27.15
C SER A 33 -23.86 -16.82 -28.43
N ILE A 34 -22.60 -16.36 -28.41
CA ILE A 34 -21.88 -15.86 -29.60
C ILE A 34 -21.81 -16.95 -30.67
N LYS A 35 -21.45 -18.19 -30.31
CA LYS A 35 -21.31 -19.31 -31.26
C LYS A 35 -22.64 -19.64 -31.95
N ILE A 36 -23.75 -19.64 -31.22
CA ILE A 36 -25.09 -19.91 -31.77
C ILE A 36 -25.50 -18.81 -32.74
N LEU A 37 -25.41 -17.54 -32.34
CA LEU A 37 -25.79 -16.41 -33.22
C LEU A 37 -24.92 -16.33 -34.47
N ARG A 38 -23.62 -16.63 -34.38
CA ARG A 38 -22.74 -16.73 -35.57
C ARG A 38 -23.20 -17.82 -36.54
N LYS A 39 -23.65 -18.96 -36.04
CA LYS A 39 -24.14 -20.07 -36.87
C LYS A 39 -25.46 -19.68 -37.56
N GLU A 40 -26.37 -19.05 -36.83
CA GLU A 40 -27.65 -18.60 -37.36
C GLU A 40 -27.50 -17.51 -38.42
N LEU A 41 -26.59 -16.55 -38.18
CA LEU A 41 -26.28 -15.50 -39.14
C LEU A 41 -25.64 -16.04 -40.43
N LYS A 42 -24.90 -17.15 -40.38
CA LYS A 42 -24.40 -17.82 -41.60
C LYS A 42 -25.53 -18.42 -42.44
N SER A 43 -26.57 -18.93 -41.79
CA SER A 43 -27.76 -19.47 -42.46
C SER A 43 -28.70 -18.39 -42.95
N ASN A 44 -28.71 -17.21 -42.31
CA ASN A 44 -29.49 -16.04 -42.70
C ASN A 44 -28.63 -14.76 -42.72
N PRO A 45 -27.85 -14.54 -43.81
CA PRO A 45 -26.87 -13.46 -43.88
C PRO A 45 -27.48 -12.06 -43.77
N ASP A 46 -28.75 -11.89 -44.17
CA ASP A 46 -29.43 -10.59 -44.26
C ASP A 46 -30.18 -10.17 -42.98
N GLY A 47 -30.12 -10.97 -41.93
CA GLY A 47 -30.77 -10.68 -40.65
C GLY A 47 -30.15 -9.50 -39.91
N SER A 48 -30.60 -8.27 -40.17
CA SER A 48 -30.13 -7.03 -39.50
C SER A 48 -30.19 -7.13 -37.97
N ARG A 49 -31.29 -7.70 -37.44
CA ARG A 49 -31.50 -7.92 -36.01
C ARG A 49 -30.50 -8.90 -35.40
N LEU A 50 -30.20 -9.99 -36.09
CA LEU A 50 -29.23 -11.01 -35.66
C LEU A 50 -27.82 -10.43 -35.59
N ARG A 51 -27.42 -9.61 -36.58
CA ARG A 51 -26.13 -8.91 -36.57
C ARG A 51 -26.00 -7.95 -35.38
N PHE A 52 -27.04 -7.17 -35.14
CA PHE A 52 -27.04 -6.19 -34.05
C PHE A 52 -26.91 -6.86 -32.67
N GLU A 53 -27.66 -7.94 -32.43
CA GLU A 53 -27.55 -8.70 -31.17
C GLU A 53 -26.19 -9.39 -31.04
N LEU A 54 -25.65 -9.97 -32.12
CA LEU A 54 -24.30 -10.55 -32.11
C LEU A 54 -23.23 -9.50 -31.80
N ALA A 55 -23.33 -8.31 -32.40
CA ALA A 55 -22.41 -7.22 -32.16
C ALA A 55 -22.45 -6.72 -30.70
N LYS A 56 -23.62 -6.76 -30.03
CA LYS A 56 -23.72 -6.45 -28.59
C LYS A 56 -22.98 -7.48 -27.74
N LEU A 57 -23.09 -8.76 -28.07
CA LEU A 57 -22.34 -9.81 -27.38
C LEU A 57 -20.84 -9.67 -27.59
N TYR A 58 -20.39 -9.37 -28.82
CA TYR A 58 -18.97 -9.08 -29.08
C TYR A 58 -18.46 -7.90 -28.27
N LEU A 59 -19.27 -6.85 -28.10
CA LEU A 59 -18.88 -5.71 -27.28
C LEU A 59 -18.73 -6.10 -25.80
N SER A 60 -19.58 -6.99 -25.30
CA SER A 60 -19.49 -7.52 -23.93
C SER A 60 -18.30 -8.48 -23.70
N ASP A 61 -17.82 -9.17 -24.74
CA ASP A 61 -16.66 -10.09 -24.68
C ASP A 61 -15.34 -9.43 -25.12
N ASP A 62 -15.35 -8.09 -25.29
CA ASP A 62 -14.23 -7.30 -25.83
C ASP A 62 -13.72 -7.78 -27.23
N GLU A 63 -14.55 -8.46 -28.03
CA GLU A 63 -14.24 -8.96 -29.38
C GLU A 63 -14.52 -7.92 -30.48
N TYR A 64 -13.89 -6.75 -30.40
CA TYR A 64 -14.19 -5.61 -31.27
C TYR A 64 -13.97 -5.87 -32.77
N GLY A 65 -12.99 -6.72 -33.13
CA GLY A 65 -12.76 -7.13 -34.51
C GLY A 65 -13.99 -7.81 -35.13
N GLY A 66 -14.73 -8.61 -34.35
CA GLY A 66 -15.97 -9.24 -34.83
C GLY A 66 -17.06 -8.23 -35.17
N ILE A 67 -17.12 -7.08 -34.49
CA ILE A 67 -18.06 -6.00 -34.79
C ILE A 67 -17.63 -5.25 -36.06
N ILE A 68 -16.32 -5.01 -36.22
CA ILE A 68 -15.76 -4.37 -37.42
C ILE A 68 -16.10 -5.22 -38.65
N ASP A 69 -15.81 -6.52 -38.62
CA ASP A 69 -16.11 -7.47 -39.71
C ASP A 69 -17.60 -7.50 -40.07
N LEU A 70 -18.49 -7.39 -39.09
CA LEU A 70 -19.94 -7.40 -39.30
C LEU A 70 -20.44 -6.20 -40.12
N TYR A 71 -19.80 -5.04 -39.96
CA TYR A 71 -20.34 -3.77 -40.46
C TYR A 71 -19.47 -3.06 -41.50
N GLU A 72 -18.18 -3.39 -41.63
CA GLU A 72 -17.23 -2.70 -42.53
C GLU A 72 -17.74 -2.60 -43.97
N LYS A 73 -18.16 -3.72 -44.58
CA LYS A 73 -18.68 -3.72 -45.96
C LYS A 73 -19.95 -2.88 -46.14
N LYS A 74 -20.79 -2.78 -45.10
CA LYS A 74 -22.01 -1.96 -45.13
C LYS A 74 -21.70 -0.48 -44.89
N PHE A 75 -20.70 -0.20 -44.07
CA PHE A 75 -20.16 1.13 -43.82
C PHE A 75 -19.67 1.77 -45.13
N ASP A 76 -18.87 1.04 -45.91
CA ASP A 76 -18.32 1.51 -47.19
C ASP A 76 -19.42 1.89 -48.20
N LYS A 77 -20.55 1.18 -48.17
CA LYS A 77 -21.71 1.43 -49.02
C LYS A 77 -22.70 2.44 -48.43
N LYS A 78 -22.45 2.92 -47.21
CA LYS A 78 -23.34 3.77 -46.43
C LYS A 78 -24.74 3.18 -46.16
N GLU A 79 -24.83 1.86 -45.99
CA GLU A 79 -26.07 1.10 -45.81
C GLU A 79 -26.38 0.72 -44.33
N CYS A 80 -25.67 1.33 -43.38
CA CYS A 80 -25.90 1.12 -41.95
C CYS A 80 -26.99 2.07 -41.40
N THR A 81 -27.68 1.63 -40.35
CA THR A 81 -28.49 2.50 -39.49
C THR A 81 -27.59 3.31 -38.55
N ALA A 82 -28.09 4.40 -37.96
CA ALA A 82 -27.36 5.20 -36.96
C ALA A 82 -26.79 4.33 -35.81
N ALA A 83 -27.58 3.36 -35.31
CA ALA A 83 -27.14 2.45 -34.26
C ALA A 83 -25.98 1.54 -34.71
N GLU A 84 -26.01 1.06 -35.95
CA GLU A 84 -24.93 0.22 -36.52
C GLU A 84 -23.66 1.05 -36.80
N TYR A 85 -23.80 2.28 -37.31
CA TYR A 85 -22.66 3.21 -37.46
C TYR A 85 -21.98 3.49 -36.13
N LYS A 86 -22.78 3.70 -35.08
CA LYS A 86 -22.29 3.91 -33.72
C LYS A 86 -21.53 2.69 -33.20
N MET A 87 -22.10 1.48 -33.30
CA MET A 87 -21.41 0.25 -32.89
C MET A 87 -20.09 0.05 -33.64
N TYR A 88 -20.08 0.33 -34.94
CA TYR A 88 -18.88 0.28 -35.76
C TYR A 88 -17.81 1.29 -35.32
N ALA A 89 -18.20 2.55 -35.06
CA ALA A 89 -17.30 3.58 -34.55
C ALA A 89 -16.72 3.21 -33.18
N VAL A 90 -17.57 2.76 -32.25
CA VAL A 90 -17.15 2.30 -30.92
C VAL A 90 -16.20 1.12 -31.03
N ALA A 91 -16.50 0.15 -31.89
CA ALA A 91 -15.62 -0.98 -32.11
C ALA A 91 -14.26 -0.56 -32.67
N ARG A 92 -14.18 0.37 -33.63
CA ARG A 92 -12.90 0.91 -34.13
C ARG A 92 -12.12 1.64 -33.05
N ILE A 93 -12.77 2.49 -32.25
CA ILE A 93 -12.12 3.22 -31.13
C ILE A 93 -11.62 2.24 -30.07
N ARG A 94 -12.47 1.31 -29.63
CA ARG A 94 -12.14 0.29 -28.63
C ARG A 94 -11.11 -0.71 -29.14
N ASN A 95 -11.15 -1.06 -30.42
CA ASN A 95 -10.13 -1.89 -31.05
C ASN A 95 -8.81 -1.14 -31.12
N TYR A 96 -8.81 0.15 -31.45
CA TYR A 96 -7.62 0.99 -31.37
C TYR A 96 -7.06 1.02 -29.94
N GLU A 97 -7.89 1.34 -28.93
CA GLU A 97 -7.51 1.29 -27.52
C GLU A 97 -6.95 -0.08 -27.13
N LYS A 98 -7.63 -1.17 -27.50
CA LYS A 98 -7.21 -2.54 -27.21
C LYS A 98 -5.94 -2.92 -27.96
N MET A 99 -5.73 -2.49 -29.20
CA MET A 99 -4.50 -2.77 -29.96
C MET A 99 -3.32 -1.97 -29.41
N VAL A 100 -3.56 -0.73 -29.00
CA VAL A 100 -2.66 0.10 -28.19
C VAL A 100 -2.29 -0.65 -26.90
N ILE A 101 -3.28 -1.18 -26.16
CA ILE A 101 -3.12 -1.84 -24.86
C ILE A 101 -2.55 -3.28 -24.93
N THR A 102 -2.92 -4.07 -25.93
CA THR A 102 -2.55 -5.51 -26.03
C THR A 102 -1.40 -5.77 -26.99
N GLY A 103 -1.12 -4.83 -27.90
CA GLY A 103 -0.16 -4.90 -29.01
C GLY A 103 0.16 -6.31 -29.53
N LYS A 104 -0.88 -7.05 -29.91
CA LYS A 104 -0.70 -8.02 -30.98
C LYS A 104 -0.53 -7.22 -32.27
N ILE A 105 0.73 -6.93 -32.58
CA ILE A 105 1.36 -6.84 -33.92
C ILE A 105 2.60 -5.96 -33.75
N LEU A 106 3.76 -6.61 -33.73
CA LEU A 106 5.03 -6.02 -34.15
C LEU A 106 5.67 -7.00 -35.12
N SER A 107 5.48 -6.77 -36.42
CA SER A 107 6.55 -6.94 -37.41
C SER A 107 6.11 -6.30 -38.74
N LYS A 108 6.90 -5.30 -39.19
CA LYS A 108 7.00 -4.80 -40.57
C LYS A 108 5.70 -4.26 -41.23
N ILE A 109 5.44 -2.95 -41.10
CA ILE A 109 4.71 -2.04 -42.04
C ILE A 109 4.71 -0.63 -41.39
N PRO A 110 4.58 0.49 -42.13
CA PRO A 110 4.31 1.81 -41.54
C PRO A 110 2.87 1.87 -40.95
N ILE A 111 2.69 1.43 -39.70
CA ILE A 111 1.37 1.26 -39.04
C ILE A 111 0.74 2.60 -38.60
N ALA A 112 1.51 3.70 -38.54
CA ALA A 112 0.95 5.02 -38.24
C ALA A 112 -0.21 5.40 -39.20
N SER A 113 -0.14 4.96 -40.47
CA SER A 113 -1.21 5.20 -41.45
C SER A 113 -2.47 4.36 -41.19
N MET A 114 -2.35 3.12 -40.71
CA MET A 114 -3.49 2.24 -40.36
C MET A 114 -4.19 2.67 -39.08
N PHE A 115 -3.44 3.15 -38.09
CA PHE A 115 -4.03 3.73 -36.87
C PHE A 115 -4.77 5.02 -37.17
N HIS A 116 -4.21 5.85 -38.06
CA HIS A 116 -4.92 7.00 -38.58
C HIS A 116 -6.13 6.61 -39.44
N SER A 117 -6.11 5.48 -40.15
CA SER A 117 -7.28 5.03 -40.92
C SER A 117 -8.42 4.55 -40.02
N ASP A 118 -8.14 3.74 -38.99
CA ASP A 118 -9.18 3.26 -38.05
C ASP A 118 -9.87 4.41 -37.31
N LEU A 119 -9.08 5.37 -36.82
CA LEU A 119 -9.58 6.56 -36.14
C LEU A 119 -10.28 7.52 -37.11
N SER A 120 -9.81 7.61 -38.36
CA SER A 120 -10.46 8.38 -39.43
C SER A 120 -11.81 7.78 -39.81
N ASP A 121 -11.90 6.46 -39.94
CA ASP A 121 -13.14 5.76 -40.29
C ASP A 121 -14.14 5.78 -39.12
N ALA A 122 -13.66 5.68 -37.87
CA ALA A 122 -14.48 5.97 -36.70
C ALA A 122 -15.03 7.41 -36.74
N GLY A 123 -14.18 8.38 -37.08
CA GLY A 123 -14.60 9.78 -37.26
C GLY A 123 -15.70 9.95 -38.31
N LYS A 124 -15.51 9.37 -39.50
CA LYS A 124 -16.51 9.39 -40.58
C LYS A 124 -17.83 8.73 -40.17
N ALA A 125 -17.75 7.62 -39.44
CA ALA A 125 -18.94 6.93 -38.93
C ALA A 125 -19.72 7.79 -37.94
N LEU A 126 -19.03 8.45 -37.02
CA LEU A 126 -19.65 9.39 -36.08
C LEU A 126 -20.26 10.60 -36.81
N ASP A 127 -19.60 11.11 -37.85
CA ASP A 127 -20.16 12.20 -38.66
C ASP A 127 -21.45 11.77 -39.39
N LEU A 128 -21.53 10.53 -39.88
CA LEU A 128 -22.76 9.99 -40.47
C LEU A 128 -23.88 9.82 -39.44
N VAL A 129 -23.56 9.43 -38.20
CA VAL A 129 -24.54 9.40 -37.10
C VAL A 129 -25.06 10.81 -36.83
N LEU A 130 -24.16 11.79 -36.69
CA LEU A 130 -24.52 13.17 -36.37
C LEU A 130 -25.23 13.91 -37.53
N GLN A 131 -25.08 13.44 -38.76
CA GLN A 131 -25.89 13.90 -39.90
C GLN A 131 -27.34 13.41 -39.81
N GLN A 132 -27.56 12.19 -39.32
CA GLN A 132 -28.90 11.62 -39.14
C GLN A 132 -29.56 12.13 -37.85
N ASP A 133 -28.78 12.24 -36.78
CA ASP A 133 -29.20 12.74 -35.48
C ASP A 133 -28.11 13.62 -34.87
N SER A 134 -28.22 14.92 -35.12
CA SER A 134 -27.28 15.91 -34.57
C SER A 134 -27.34 16.06 -33.04
N ALA A 135 -28.35 15.49 -32.37
CA ALA A 135 -28.50 15.53 -30.93
C ALA A 135 -27.92 14.28 -30.22
N ASP A 136 -27.43 13.29 -30.96
CA ASP A 136 -26.88 12.05 -30.38
C ASP A 136 -25.64 12.32 -29.52
N LEU A 137 -25.86 12.35 -28.19
CA LEU A 137 -24.83 12.67 -27.20
C LEU A 137 -23.70 11.64 -27.14
N GLU A 138 -23.98 10.38 -27.47
CA GLU A 138 -22.99 9.32 -27.48
C GLU A 138 -22.07 9.42 -28.69
N ALA A 139 -22.63 9.73 -29.87
CA ALA A 139 -21.82 10.04 -31.04
C ALA A 139 -20.96 11.29 -30.81
N LYS A 140 -21.52 12.33 -30.17
CA LYS A 140 -20.74 13.51 -29.75
C LYS A 140 -19.64 13.13 -28.78
N PHE A 141 -19.91 12.30 -27.78
CA PHE A 141 -18.93 11.89 -26.78
C PHE A 141 -17.70 11.24 -27.42
N PHE A 142 -17.92 10.22 -28.26
CA PHE A 142 -16.82 9.54 -28.96
C PHE A 142 -16.08 10.45 -29.92
N LYS A 143 -16.78 11.42 -30.53
CA LYS A 143 -16.15 12.46 -31.35
C LYS A 143 -15.24 13.36 -30.50
N GLY A 144 -15.66 13.73 -29.29
CA GLY A 144 -14.84 14.46 -28.32
C GLY A 144 -13.57 13.70 -27.95
N VAL A 145 -13.67 12.42 -27.61
CA VAL A 145 -12.51 11.55 -27.33
C VAL A 145 -11.56 11.51 -28.54
N LEU A 146 -12.10 11.32 -29.75
CA LEU A 146 -11.30 11.32 -30.98
C LEU A 146 -10.60 12.67 -31.22
N ARG A 147 -11.21 13.79 -30.82
CA ARG A 147 -10.58 15.12 -30.88
C ARG A 147 -9.41 15.24 -29.91
N CYS A 148 -9.53 14.71 -28.68
CA CYS A 148 -8.40 14.62 -27.74
C CYS A 148 -7.23 13.84 -28.34
N VAL A 149 -7.49 12.65 -28.90
CA VAL A 149 -6.47 11.80 -29.52
C VAL A 149 -5.76 12.51 -30.68
N ASN A 150 -6.48 13.30 -31.46
CA ASN A 150 -5.93 14.09 -32.56
C ASN A 150 -5.31 15.43 -32.14
N GLY A 151 -5.17 15.71 -30.83
CA GLY A 151 -4.60 16.96 -30.32
C GLY A 151 -5.49 18.20 -30.50
N LYS A 152 -6.76 18.01 -30.87
CA LYS A 152 -7.75 19.08 -31.07
C LYS A 152 -8.50 19.37 -29.78
N GLU A 153 -7.76 19.77 -28.76
CA GLU A 153 -8.26 19.85 -27.38
C GLU A 153 -9.40 20.85 -27.20
N THR A 154 -9.35 22.01 -27.86
CA THR A 154 -10.43 23.02 -27.78
C THR A 154 -11.74 22.51 -28.37
N GLU A 155 -11.68 21.77 -29.48
CA GLU A 155 -12.87 21.14 -30.07
C GLU A 155 -13.45 20.08 -29.11
N ALA A 156 -12.58 19.27 -28.49
CA ALA A 156 -12.99 18.25 -27.53
C ALA A 156 -13.65 18.85 -26.29
N GLU A 157 -13.05 19.91 -25.72
CA GLU A 157 -13.60 20.63 -24.56
C GLU A 157 -15.02 21.14 -24.85
N ASN A 158 -15.22 21.80 -25.99
CA ASN A 158 -16.53 22.32 -26.37
C ASN A 158 -17.58 21.21 -26.48
N ILE A 159 -17.21 20.09 -27.10
CA ILE A 159 -18.08 18.91 -27.24
C ILE A 159 -18.47 18.36 -25.86
N PHE A 160 -17.51 18.18 -24.94
CA PHE A 160 -17.83 17.64 -23.62
C PHE A 160 -18.69 18.59 -22.79
N ARG A 161 -18.46 19.91 -22.88
CA ARG A 161 -19.31 20.91 -22.22
C ARG A 161 -20.73 20.90 -22.77
N GLU A 162 -20.89 20.73 -24.09
CA GLU A 162 -22.20 20.59 -24.74
C GLU A 162 -22.94 19.35 -24.20
N ILE A 163 -22.27 18.20 -24.12
CA ILE A 163 -22.85 16.96 -23.60
C ILE A 163 -23.30 17.13 -22.16
N ILE A 164 -22.44 17.67 -21.29
CA ILE A 164 -22.74 17.90 -19.87
C ILE A 164 -23.94 18.85 -19.71
N THR A 165 -24.06 19.86 -20.58
CA THR A 165 -25.16 20.82 -20.54
C THR A 165 -26.48 20.17 -20.99
N ALA A 166 -26.42 19.32 -22.01
CA ALA A 166 -27.58 18.61 -22.54
C ALA A 166 -28.08 17.52 -21.58
N ASP A 167 -27.17 16.77 -20.97
CA ASP A 167 -27.47 15.74 -19.98
C ASP A 167 -26.34 15.64 -18.93
N PRO A 168 -26.53 16.24 -17.74
CA PRO A 168 -25.56 16.16 -16.64
C PRO A 168 -25.33 14.74 -16.09
N TYR A 169 -26.25 13.81 -16.33
CA TYR A 169 -26.16 12.41 -15.90
C TYR A 169 -25.67 11.47 -17.01
N PHE A 170 -25.29 12.04 -18.15
CA PHE A 170 -24.86 11.29 -19.33
C PHE A 170 -23.72 10.32 -18.99
N LYS A 171 -23.98 9.03 -19.22
CA LYS A 171 -22.99 7.96 -19.22
C LYS A 171 -23.18 7.14 -20.49
N THR A 172 -22.10 6.92 -21.24
CA THR A 172 -22.08 5.99 -22.38
C THR A 172 -21.46 4.66 -21.97
N TYR A 173 -21.81 3.57 -22.66
CA TYR A 173 -21.29 2.20 -22.49
C TYR A 173 -20.41 1.99 -21.25
N ILE A 174 -21.03 1.87 -20.07
CA ILE A 174 -20.51 1.42 -18.77
C ILE A 174 -19.26 2.15 -18.19
N PHE A 175 -18.51 2.96 -18.96
CA PHE A 175 -17.15 3.38 -18.61
C PHE A 175 -16.84 4.85 -18.89
N TYR A 176 -17.65 5.52 -19.69
CA TYR A 176 -17.31 6.81 -20.28
C TYR A 176 -18.21 7.92 -19.74
N ASP A 177 -17.55 8.93 -19.17
CA ASP A 177 -18.18 10.02 -18.45
C ASP A 177 -17.61 11.35 -18.96
N ALA A 178 -18.46 12.17 -19.56
CA ALA A 178 -18.06 13.45 -20.14
C ALA A 178 -17.42 14.39 -19.10
N TRP A 179 -17.85 14.30 -17.83
CA TRP A 179 -17.24 15.07 -16.75
C TRP A 179 -15.81 14.64 -16.47
N LEU A 180 -15.55 13.33 -16.48
CA LEU A 180 -14.22 12.79 -16.19
C LEU A 180 -13.25 13.07 -17.34
N GLU A 181 -13.68 12.90 -18.59
CA GLU A 181 -12.86 13.24 -19.76
C GLU A 181 -12.54 14.74 -19.82
N LEU A 182 -13.55 15.59 -19.59
CA LEU A 182 -13.34 17.03 -19.54
C LEU A 182 -12.41 17.42 -18.38
N GLY A 183 -12.62 16.85 -17.19
CA GLY A 183 -11.77 17.09 -16.04
C GLY A 183 -10.33 16.65 -16.28
N ALA A 184 -10.10 15.48 -16.90
CA ALA A 184 -8.78 14.99 -17.27
C ALA A 184 -8.11 15.89 -18.31
N LEU A 185 -8.86 16.38 -19.30
CA LEU A 185 -8.38 17.33 -20.30
C LEU A 185 -7.95 18.66 -19.66
N LEU A 186 -8.78 19.23 -18.79
CA LEU A 186 -8.48 20.47 -18.07
C LEU A 186 -7.27 20.31 -17.13
N ARG A 187 -7.17 19.16 -16.47
CA ARG A 187 -6.01 18.79 -15.64
C ARG A 187 -4.73 18.76 -16.49
N LYS A 188 -4.76 18.14 -17.67
CA LYS A 188 -3.63 18.12 -18.62
C LYS A 188 -3.22 19.53 -19.09
N GLN A 189 -4.19 20.45 -19.21
CA GLN A 189 -3.98 21.87 -19.53
C GLN A 189 -3.59 22.73 -18.33
N GLU A 190 -3.32 22.11 -17.17
CA GLU A 190 -2.98 22.78 -15.92
C GLU A 190 -4.09 23.71 -15.37
N ARG A 191 -5.33 23.54 -15.85
CA ARG A 191 -6.53 24.25 -15.35
C ARG A 191 -7.12 23.53 -14.14
N TRP A 192 -6.27 23.31 -13.13
CA TRP A 192 -6.56 22.44 -11.96
C TRP A 192 -7.82 22.84 -11.20
N LYS A 193 -8.08 24.15 -11.04
CA LYS A 193 -9.24 24.63 -10.30
C LYS A 193 -10.54 24.21 -10.98
N GLU A 194 -10.64 24.40 -12.28
CA GLU A 194 -11.83 24.00 -13.06
C GLU A 194 -11.99 22.48 -13.08
N ALA A 195 -10.89 21.73 -13.24
CA ALA A 195 -10.92 20.26 -13.17
C ALA A 195 -11.45 19.76 -11.83
N ASN A 196 -10.96 20.31 -10.71
CA ASN A 196 -11.41 19.96 -9.36
C ASN A 196 -12.90 20.24 -9.17
N GLU A 197 -13.38 21.41 -9.58
CA GLU A 197 -14.80 21.76 -9.51
C GLU A 197 -15.68 20.79 -10.32
N LEU A 198 -15.22 20.31 -11.48
CA LEU A 198 -15.93 19.30 -12.26
C LEU A 198 -15.98 17.95 -11.56
N PHE A 199 -14.85 17.47 -11.00
CA PHE A 199 -14.82 16.20 -10.28
C PHE A 199 -15.71 16.22 -9.03
N GLU A 200 -15.71 17.33 -8.29
CA GLU A 200 -16.57 17.52 -7.11
C GLU A 200 -18.05 17.56 -7.50
N LYS A 201 -18.41 18.32 -8.55
CA LYS A 201 -19.78 18.36 -9.09
C LYS A 201 -20.22 16.97 -9.55
N ARG A 202 -19.37 16.24 -10.28
CA ARG A 202 -19.70 14.90 -10.77
C ARG A 202 -19.93 13.91 -9.62
N ALA A 203 -19.09 13.94 -8.60
CA ALA A 203 -19.26 13.12 -7.40
C ALA A 203 -20.51 13.46 -6.59
N ALA A 204 -20.97 14.72 -6.62
CA ALA A 204 -22.20 15.14 -5.97
C ALA A 204 -23.46 14.69 -6.73
N LEU A 205 -23.39 14.59 -8.07
CA LEU A 205 -24.50 14.13 -8.90
C LEU A 205 -24.79 12.63 -8.75
N ASP A 206 -23.76 11.82 -8.49
CA ASP A 206 -23.87 10.38 -8.33
C ASP A 206 -23.02 9.89 -7.14
N SER A 207 -23.62 9.93 -5.95
CA SER A 207 -22.92 9.55 -4.72
C SER A 207 -22.64 8.05 -4.58
N ALA A 208 -23.19 7.22 -5.49
CA ALA A 208 -23.00 5.77 -5.47
C ALA A 208 -21.67 5.35 -6.11
N ASP A 209 -21.10 6.18 -7.00
CA ASP A 209 -19.79 5.96 -7.59
C ASP A 209 -18.79 7.02 -7.12
N THR A 210 -17.80 6.59 -6.34
CA THR A 210 -16.78 7.46 -5.77
C THR A 210 -15.54 7.59 -6.66
N TRP A 211 -15.52 7.01 -7.86
CA TRP A 211 -14.40 7.14 -8.79
C TRP A 211 -13.96 8.59 -9.10
N PRO A 212 -14.86 9.59 -9.27
CA PRO A 212 -14.43 10.98 -9.49
C PRO A 212 -13.57 11.53 -8.34
N MET A 213 -13.70 11.00 -7.12
CA MET A 213 -12.87 11.41 -5.98
C MET A 213 -11.42 10.89 -6.10
N ILE A 214 -11.18 9.77 -6.80
CA ILE A 214 -9.82 9.34 -7.15
C ILE A 214 -9.21 10.35 -8.14
N GLN A 215 -9.95 10.78 -9.15
CA GLN A 215 -9.46 11.78 -10.11
C GLN A 215 -9.17 13.13 -9.45
N LEU A 216 -10.04 13.57 -8.53
CA LEU A 216 -9.81 14.73 -7.68
C LEU A 216 -8.54 14.57 -6.82
N ALA A 217 -8.30 13.38 -6.26
CA ALA A 217 -7.09 13.12 -5.50
C ALA A 217 -5.84 13.31 -6.36
N LEU A 218 -5.82 12.75 -7.57
CA LEU A 218 -4.70 12.92 -8.51
C LEU A 218 -4.48 14.39 -8.88
N SER A 219 -5.56 15.15 -9.09
CA SER A 219 -5.43 16.58 -9.36
C SER A 219 -4.94 17.37 -8.14
N TYR A 220 -5.28 16.97 -6.91
CA TYR A 220 -4.71 17.57 -5.71
C TYR A 220 -3.22 17.26 -5.54
N ILE A 221 -2.76 16.08 -5.96
CA ILE A 221 -1.34 15.73 -5.97
C ILE A 221 -0.55 16.64 -6.92
N ASP A 222 -1.09 16.93 -8.11
CA ASP A 222 -0.44 17.81 -9.11
C ASP A 222 -0.15 19.20 -8.54
N VAL A 223 -1.06 19.73 -7.71
CA VAL A 223 -0.93 21.05 -7.06
C VAL A 223 -0.39 20.98 -5.63
N LYS A 224 0.21 19.85 -5.22
CA LYS A 224 0.82 19.63 -3.89
C LYS A 224 -0.12 19.88 -2.71
N LYS A 225 -1.40 19.55 -2.85
CA LYS A 225 -2.43 19.61 -1.79
C LYS A 225 -2.63 18.24 -1.15
N ASP A 226 -1.60 17.76 -0.46
CA ASP A 226 -1.45 16.36 -0.04
C ASP A 226 -2.53 15.85 0.92
N GLU A 227 -3.00 16.72 1.82
CA GLU A 227 -4.10 16.40 2.75
C GLU A 227 -5.43 16.25 2.00
N GLY A 228 -5.69 17.14 1.05
CA GLY A 228 -6.85 17.06 0.16
C GLY A 228 -6.80 15.80 -0.71
N ALA A 229 -5.63 15.48 -1.26
CA ALA A 229 -5.40 14.28 -2.03
C ALA A 229 -5.67 13.01 -1.22
N THR A 230 -5.11 12.90 -0.01
CA THR A 230 -5.31 11.74 0.87
C THR A 230 -6.79 11.53 1.19
N ARG A 231 -7.49 12.59 1.59
CA ARG A 231 -8.93 12.53 1.88
C ARG A 231 -9.75 12.11 0.67
N ALA A 232 -9.51 12.73 -0.48
CA ALA A 232 -10.22 12.44 -1.72
C ALA A 232 -9.97 10.98 -2.14
N PHE A 233 -8.74 10.49 -2.02
CA PHE A 233 -8.39 9.11 -2.39
C PHE A 233 -9.12 8.09 -1.52
N TYR A 234 -9.07 8.22 -0.19
CA TYR A 234 -9.79 7.30 0.71
C TYR A 234 -11.31 7.41 0.58
N ARG A 235 -11.86 8.59 0.25
CA ARG A 235 -13.28 8.71 -0.12
C ARG A 235 -13.57 7.98 -1.43
N GLY A 236 -12.66 8.05 -2.39
CA GLY A 236 -12.72 7.35 -3.68
C GLY A 236 -12.69 5.83 -3.55
N LEU A 237 -12.01 5.30 -2.52
CA LEU A 237 -11.99 3.86 -2.23
C LEU A 237 -13.25 3.33 -1.51
N ARG A 238 -14.27 4.15 -1.23
CA ARG A 238 -15.47 3.69 -0.51
C ARG A 238 -16.39 2.85 -1.39
N SER A 239 -16.61 3.29 -2.63
CA SER A 239 -17.52 2.61 -3.56
C SER A 239 -17.17 2.97 -4.99
N VAL A 240 -16.24 2.23 -5.59
CA VAL A 240 -15.98 2.31 -7.03
C VAL A 240 -16.90 1.33 -7.71
N SER A 241 -17.78 1.80 -8.60
CA SER A 241 -18.79 0.94 -9.24
C SER A 241 -18.21 0.02 -10.32
N ASP A 242 -17.10 0.41 -10.93
CA ASP A 242 -16.47 -0.31 -12.04
C ASP A 242 -15.28 -1.15 -11.58
N GLN A 243 -15.34 -2.45 -11.88
CA GLN A 243 -14.29 -3.42 -11.61
C GLN A 243 -12.95 -3.06 -12.29
N LYS A 244 -12.98 -2.48 -13.51
CA LYS A 244 -11.74 -2.12 -14.22
C LYS A 244 -10.97 -1.01 -13.50
N ASN A 245 -11.68 -0.05 -12.91
CA ASN A 245 -11.07 1.00 -12.10
C ASN A 245 -10.42 0.44 -10.82
N ILE A 246 -11.05 -0.56 -10.18
CA ILE A 246 -10.49 -1.25 -9.02
C ILE A 246 -9.22 -2.03 -9.42
N GLU A 247 -9.26 -2.74 -10.54
CA GLU A 247 -8.10 -3.45 -11.08
C GLU A 247 -6.96 -2.47 -11.45
N GLN A 248 -7.28 -1.31 -12.01
CA GLN A 248 -6.28 -0.28 -12.30
C GLN A 248 -5.58 0.20 -11.02
N LEU A 249 -6.33 0.50 -9.95
CA LEU A 249 -5.75 0.93 -8.67
C LEU A 249 -4.81 -0.15 -8.11
N TYR A 250 -5.16 -1.43 -8.26
CA TYR A 250 -4.28 -2.52 -7.86
C TYR A 250 -3.04 -2.63 -8.73
N LEU A 251 -3.16 -2.50 -10.05
CA LEU A 251 -1.99 -2.51 -10.96
C LEU A 251 -1.02 -1.36 -10.67
N GLU A 252 -1.55 -0.20 -10.26
CA GLU A 252 -0.73 0.93 -9.81
C GLU A 252 -0.02 0.61 -8.48
N ALA A 253 -0.69 -0.06 -7.54
CA ALA A 253 -0.13 -0.48 -6.25
C ALA A 253 0.85 -1.68 -6.35
N LEU A 254 0.71 -2.53 -7.37
CA LEU A 254 1.43 -3.79 -7.56
C LEU A 254 2.97 -3.69 -7.45
N PRO A 255 3.66 -2.65 -7.94
CA PRO A 255 5.12 -2.57 -7.89
C PRO A 255 5.72 -2.63 -6.47
N ILE A 256 4.90 -2.33 -5.45
CA ILE A 256 5.30 -2.28 -4.04
C ILE A 256 4.52 -3.27 -3.16
N ALA A 257 3.76 -4.18 -3.79
CA ALA A 257 3.02 -5.23 -3.09
C ALA A 257 3.93 -6.41 -2.72
N THR A 258 3.70 -7.02 -1.55
CA THR A 258 4.41 -8.25 -1.16
C THR A 258 3.82 -9.48 -1.85
N LYS A 259 4.54 -10.60 -1.80
CA LYS A 259 4.04 -11.88 -2.35
C LYS A 259 2.75 -12.32 -1.66
N GLU A 260 2.65 -12.10 -0.36
CA GLU A 260 1.48 -12.42 0.45
C GLU A 260 0.28 -11.56 0.03
N GLU A 261 0.48 -10.25 -0.12
CA GLU A 261 -0.55 -9.32 -0.58
C GLU A 261 -1.06 -9.67 -1.99
N ILE A 262 -0.16 -10.04 -2.91
CA ILE A 262 -0.53 -10.51 -4.25
C ILE A 262 -1.39 -11.78 -4.19
N ASN A 263 -1.04 -12.71 -3.30
CA ASN A 263 -1.80 -13.95 -3.13
C ASN A 263 -3.18 -13.69 -2.51
N VAL A 264 -3.28 -12.73 -1.57
CA VAL A 264 -4.57 -12.28 -1.03
C VAL A 264 -5.42 -11.68 -2.15
N TRP A 265 -4.89 -10.74 -2.95
CA TRP A 265 -5.64 -10.11 -4.03
C TRP A 265 -6.26 -11.12 -5.01
N LYS A 266 -5.48 -12.14 -5.42
CA LYS A 266 -5.92 -13.17 -6.38
C LYS A 266 -7.18 -13.94 -5.96
N VAL A 267 -7.48 -14.02 -4.67
CA VAL A 267 -8.65 -14.74 -4.15
C VAL A 267 -9.83 -13.83 -3.83
N LEU A 268 -9.66 -12.50 -3.91
CA LEU A 268 -10.74 -11.54 -3.68
C LEU A 268 -11.60 -11.40 -4.94
N ALA A 269 -12.88 -11.79 -4.84
CA ALA A 269 -13.84 -11.69 -5.93
C ALA A 269 -14.79 -10.49 -5.80
N ALA A 270 -15.11 -10.06 -4.57
CA ALA A 270 -16.07 -8.99 -4.34
C ALA A 270 -15.39 -7.61 -4.44
N PRO A 271 -15.96 -6.64 -5.18
CA PRO A 271 -15.42 -5.28 -5.28
C PRO A 271 -15.22 -4.60 -3.92
N ALA A 272 -16.13 -4.82 -2.96
CA ALA A 272 -16.02 -4.27 -1.62
C ALA A 272 -14.78 -4.78 -0.87
N ASP A 273 -14.46 -6.07 -0.98
CA ASP A 273 -13.30 -6.67 -0.33
C ASP A 273 -11.99 -6.19 -0.98
N GLN A 274 -11.98 -6.03 -2.31
CA GLN A 274 -10.86 -5.47 -3.06
C GLN A 274 -10.59 -4.01 -2.68
N LEU A 275 -11.64 -3.20 -2.54
CA LEU A 275 -11.53 -1.83 -2.07
C LEU A 275 -11.04 -1.76 -0.62
N GLN A 276 -11.55 -2.61 0.27
CA GLN A 276 -11.07 -2.72 1.65
C GLN A 276 -9.60 -3.14 1.71
N PHE A 277 -9.18 -4.06 0.84
CA PHE A 277 -7.78 -4.44 0.69
C PHE A 277 -6.92 -3.23 0.30
N LEU A 278 -7.32 -2.44 -0.70
CA LEU A 278 -6.59 -1.23 -1.12
C LEU A 278 -6.53 -0.18 0.00
N GLN A 279 -7.61 0.00 0.76
CA GLN A 279 -7.59 0.91 1.92
C GLN A 279 -6.57 0.47 2.97
N THR A 280 -6.60 -0.82 3.32
CA THR A 280 -5.67 -1.44 4.29
C THR A 280 -4.23 -1.38 3.78
N PHE A 281 -4.02 -1.63 2.49
CA PHE A 281 -2.73 -1.60 1.80
C PHE A 281 -2.04 -0.25 1.93
N TRP A 282 -2.79 0.84 1.71
CA TRP A 282 -2.24 2.19 1.82
C TRP A 282 -2.08 2.63 3.28
N LYS A 283 -3.02 2.28 4.16
CA LYS A 283 -2.92 2.59 5.60
C LYS A 283 -1.75 1.87 6.27
N SER A 284 -1.44 0.63 5.89
CA SER A 284 -0.31 -0.10 6.49
C SER A 284 1.05 0.54 6.22
N ARG A 285 1.16 1.21 5.06
CA ARG A 285 2.38 1.90 4.63
C ARG A 285 2.42 3.38 5.01
N ASP A 286 1.35 3.90 5.57
CA ASP A 286 1.27 5.26 6.12
C ASP A 286 2.30 5.40 7.27
N PRO A 287 3.33 6.25 7.15
CA PRO A 287 4.32 6.41 8.21
C PRO A 287 3.71 7.08 9.45
N ASN A 288 2.72 7.97 9.27
CA ASN A 288 2.05 8.68 10.36
C ASN A 288 0.53 8.57 10.27
N LEU A 289 0.00 7.45 10.78
CA LEU A 289 -1.45 7.20 10.86
C LEU A 289 -2.24 8.22 11.71
N VAL A 290 -1.58 9.07 12.49
CA VAL A 290 -2.25 10.13 13.24
C VAL A 290 -2.57 11.31 12.35
N ASP A 291 -1.66 11.65 11.43
CA ASP A 291 -1.82 12.76 10.52
C ASP A 291 -2.90 12.53 9.46
N ALA A 292 -3.35 13.64 8.88
CA ALA A 292 -4.38 13.63 7.85
C ALA A 292 -3.82 13.28 6.45
N VAL A 293 -2.50 13.37 6.27
CA VAL A 293 -1.80 13.04 5.03
C VAL A 293 -1.29 11.61 5.14
N ASN A 294 -1.43 10.81 4.08
CA ASN A 294 -0.69 9.58 3.91
C ASN A 294 0.44 9.86 2.92
N GLU A 295 1.63 10.13 3.44
CA GLU A 295 2.76 10.60 2.63
C GLU A 295 3.25 9.53 1.66
N ARG A 296 3.15 8.26 2.04
CA ARG A 296 3.53 7.15 1.15
C ARG A 296 2.60 7.06 -0.05
N LEU A 297 1.29 7.18 0.16
CA LEU A 297 0.27 7.18 -0.89
C LEU A 297 0.49 8.35 -1.86
N VAL A 298 0.64 9.56 -1.32
CA VAL A 298 0.83 10.77 -2.13
C VAL A 298 2.12 10.66 -2.95
N GLU A 299 3.24 10.28 -2.32
CA GLU A 299 4.51 10.10 -3.02
C GLU A 299 4.44 8.98 -4.07
N HIS A 300 3.72 7.89 -3.79
CA HIS A 300 3.48 6.84 -4.78
C HIS A 300 2.87 7.40 -6.06
N TYR A 301 1.77 8.15 -5.92
CA TYR A 301 1.03 8.64 -7.06
C TYR A 301 1.76 9.78 -7.80
N ARG A 302 2.60 10.56 -7.11
CA ARG A 302 3.58 11.45 -7.78
C ARG A 302 4.53 10.66 -8.67
N ARG A 303 5.07 9.56 -8.16
CA ARG A 303 5.98 8.70 -8.95
C ARG A 303 5.26 8.01 -10.11
N VAL A 304 4.01 7.60 -9.95
CA VAL A 304 3.18 7.06 -11.05
C VAL A 304 2.96 8.12 -12.14
N GLN A 305 2.62 9.36 -11.77
CA GLN A 305 2.46 10.46 -12.73
C GLN A 305 3.79 10.80 -13.44
N HIS A 306 4.90 10.82 -12.71
CA HIS A 306 6.24 10.99 -13.28
C HIS A 306 6.55 9.86 -14.28
N ALA A 307 6.31 8.60 -13.91
CA ALA A 307 6.55 7.45 -14.78
C ALA A 307 5.73 7.52 -16.08
N ARG A 308 4.44 7.87 -15.97
CA ARG A 308 3.56 8.10 -17.13
C ARG A 308 3.96 9.31 -17.98
N THR A 309 4.80 10.20 -17.46
CA THR A 309 5.25 11.39 -18.19
C THR A 309 6.56 11.13 -18.92
N TYR A 310 7.53 10.53 -18.25
CA TYR A 310 8.92 10.41 -18.72
C TYR A 310 9.30 9.03 -19.23
N TYR A 311 8.59 7.97 -18.83
CA TYR A 311 8.88 6.58 -19.21
C TYR A 311 7.72 5.95 -19.97
N LYS A 312 7.07 6.76 -20.81
CA LYS A 312 5.80 6.45 -21.49
C LYS A 312 5.85 5.14 -22.26
N LYS A 313 4.81 4.33 -22.08
CA LYS A 313 4.52 3.16 -22.90
C LYS A 313 3.07 3.18 -23.35
N ILE A 314 2.81 2.61 -24.52
CA ILE A 314 1.48 2.56 -25.13
C ILE A 314 0.53 1.65 -24.33
N ARG A 315 1.05 0.63 -23.64
CA ARG A 315 0.26 -0.36 -22.89
C ARG A 315 0.17 -0.01 -21.41
N SER A 316 -0.97 -0.32 -20.79
CA SER A 316 -1.13 -0.34 -19.33
C SER A 316 0.03 -1.10 -18.68
N PRO A 317 0.67 -0.55 -17.62
CA PRO A 317 0.26 0.62 -16.82
C PRO A 317 0.66 2.01 -17.39
N TYR A 318 1.03 2.07 -18.66
CA TYR A 318 1.41 3.24 -19.47
C TYR A 318 2.82 3.77 -19.22
N PHE A 319 3.67 2.94 -18.64
CA PHE A 319 5.10 3.17 -18.49
C PHE A 319 5.89 1.89 -18.68
N ASP A 320 7.17 2.04 -19.03
CA ASP A 320 8.12 0.93 -19.19
C ASP A 320 8.81 0.55 -17.86
N ASP A 321 9.82 -0.32 -17.91
CA ASP A 321 10.44 -0.87 -16.69
C ASP A 321 11.17 0.19 -15.88
N ARG A 322 11.63 1.29 -16.51
CA ARG A 322 12.16 2.46 -15.78
C ARG A 322 11.09 3.08 -14.90
N GLY A 323 9.84 3.13 -15.38
CA GLY A 323 8.69 3.56 -14.58
C GLY A 323 8.42 2.68 -13.38
N LEU A 324 8.50 1.36 -13.54
CA LEU A 324 8.36 0.40 -12.43
C LEU A 324 9.44 0.63 -11.37
N VAL A 325 10.71 0.73 -11.80
CA VAL A 325 11.84 1.00 -10.90
C VAL A 325 11.68 2.35 -10.23
N TYR A 326 11.28 3.41 -10.95
CA TYR A 326 11.09 4.75 -10.40
C TYR A 326 9.97 4.80 -9.36
N ILE A 327 8.85 4.10 -9.58
CA ILE A 327 7.75 4.02 -8.59
C ILE A 327 8.24 3.38 -7.29
N LYS A 328 9.01 2.30 -7.42
CA LYS A 328 9.52 1.52 -6.29
C LYS A 328 10.66 2.20 -5.55
N MET A 329 11.58 2.84 -6.29
CA MET A 329 12.86 3.32 -5.75
C MET A 329 12.96 4.85 -5.68
N GLY A 330 12.10 5.59 -6.38
CA GLY A 330 12.22 7.03 -6.53
C GLY A 330 13.29 7.40 -7.57
N PRO A 331 13.79 8.64 -7.57
CA PRO A 331 14.89 9.05 -8.44
C PRO A 331 16.19 8.31 -8.08
N PRO A 332 17.01 7.92 -9.07
CA PRO A 332 18.33 7.34 -8.80
C PRO A 332 19.30 8.39 -8.24
N ASP A 333 20.26 7.94 -7.43
CA ASP A 333 21.30 8.80 -6.88
C ASP A 333 22.33 9.17 -7.96
N LYS A 334 22.61 8.23 -8.88
CA LYS A 334 23.41 8.43 -10.10
C LYS A 334 22.77 7.70 -11.27
N TYR A 335 22.90 8.24 -12.48
CA TYR A 335 22.44 7.56 -13.68
C TYR A 335 23.35 7.80 -14.88
N PHE A 336 23.51 6.75 -15.69
CA PHE A 336 24.11 6.78 -17.02
C PHE A 336 22.99 6.80 -18.07
N THR A 337 23.19 7.54 -19.16
CA THR A 337 22.30 7.55 -20.32
C THR A 337 23.14 7.45 -21.59
N GLY A 338 23.02 6.32 -22.27
CA GLY A 338 23.57 6.10 -23.60
C GLY A 338 22.52 6.31 -24.69
N VAL A 339 22.78 5.80 -25.88
CA VAL A 339 21.91 6.00 -27.05
C VAL A 339 20.62 5.17 -26.93
N ASN A 340 20.76 3.89 -26.59
CA ASN A 340 19.65 2.94 -26.45
C ASN A 340 19.72 2.20 -25.11
N ASP A 341 20.47 2.70 -24.15
CA ASP A 341 20.72 2.05 -22.88
C ASP A 341 20.84 3.08 -21.75
N ALA A 342 20.50 2.66 -20.54
CA ALA A 342 20.63 3.48 -19.35
C ALA A 342 20.98 2.61 -18.15
N SER A 343 21.61 3.21 -17.15
CA SER A 343 21.88 2.52 -15.87
C SER A 343 21.60 3.44 -14.72
N TRP A 344 20.91 2.94 -13.71
CA TRP A 344 20.51 3.69 -12.53
C TRP A 344 21.15 3.06 -11.30
N VAL A 345 21.72 3.91 -10.43
CA VAL A 345 22.41 3.49 -9.21
C VAL A 345 21.75 4.14 -8.01
N TYR A 346 21.44 3.33 -7.00
CA TYR A 346 20.89 3.73 -5.72
C TYR A 346 21.90 3.38 -4.62
N GLU A 347 22.69 4.37 -4.20
CA GLU A 347 23.81 4.21 -3.27
C GLU A 347 23.32 3.78 -1.88
N SER A 348 22.17 4.32 -1.44
CA SER A 348 21.61 4.02 -0.12
C SER A 348 21.20 2.55 0.06
N THR A 349 20.80 1.88 -1.03
CA THR A 349 20.39 0.48 -1.03
C THR A 349 21.42 -0.45 -1.67
N ASN A 350 22.48 0.11 -2.28
CA ASN A 350 23.44 -0.60 -3.12
C ASN A 350 22.75 -1.41 -4.24
N GLU A 351 21.71 -0.83 -4.84
CA GLU A 351 20.96 -1.42 -5.95
C GLU A 351 21.36 -0.71 -7.25
N HIS A 352 21.45 -1.46 -8.33
CA HIS A 352 21.71 -0.93 -9.68
C HIS A 352 20.78 -1.62 -10.68
N PHE A 353 20.33 -0.86 -11.67
CA PHE A 353 19.37 -1.30 -12.67
C PHE A 353 19.90 -0.92 -14.04
N ASP A 354 19.97 -1.90 -14.94
CA ASP A 354 20.41 -1.72 -16.31
C ASP A 354 19.21 -1.83 -17.25
N PHE A 355 19.18 -0.96 -18.26
CA PHE A 355 18.04 -0.80 -19.14
C PHE A 355 18.47 -0.77 -20.60
N VAL A 356 17.68 -1.38 -21.47
CA VAL A 356 17.86 -1.35 -22.92
C VAL A 356 16.57 -0.97 -23.62
N ASP A 357 16.66 0.01 -24.51
CA ASP A 357 15.59 0.38 -25.44
C ASP A 357 15.63 -0.52 -26.67
N VAL A 358 14.50 -1.18 -26.94
CA VAL A 358 14.32 -2.07 -28.09
C VAL A 358 13.37 -1.45 -29.13
N GLY A 359 13.16 -0.13 -29.10
CA GLY A 359 12.37 0.65 -30.05
C GLY A 359 10.88 0.75 -29.74
N HIS A 360 10.37 -0.06 -28.79
CA HIS A 360 8.97 -0.07 -28.37
C HIS A 360 8.81 -0.01 -26.84
N GLY A 361 9.85 0.47 -26.16
CA GLY A 361 9.92 0.59 -24.73
C GLY A 361 11.29 0.18 -24.22
N THR A 362 11.62 0.69 -23.05
CA THR A 362 12.86 0.36 -22.36
C THR A 362 12.61 -0.74 -21.33
N TYR A 363 13.39 -1.81 -21.41
CA TYR A 363 13.25 -2.97 -20.52
C TYR A 363 14.45 -3.07 -19.60
N GLU A 364 14.17 -3.51 -18.39
CA GLU A 364 15.22 -3.86 -17.44
C GLU A 364 15.91 -5.16 -17.89
N ILE A 365 17.23 -5.17 -17.89
CA ILE A 365 18.04 -6.34 -18.21
C ILE A 365 18.86 -6.77 -16.99
N ARG A 366 18.97 -8.08 -16.81
CA ARG A 366 19.58 -8.69 -15.63
C ARG A 366 20.27 -10.00 -16.03
N PRO A 367 21.58 -10.01 -16.29
CA PRO A 367 22.60 -8.94 -16.12
C PRO A 367 22.79 -7.97 -17.31
N LEU A 368 23.63 -6.93 -17.15
CA LEU A 368 24.03 -5.99 -18.23
C LEU A 368 24.57 -6.68 -19.49
N SER A 369 25.22 -7.84 -19.36
CA SER A 369 25.71 -8.61 -20.50
C SER A 369 24.60 -9.06 -21.46
N ASP A 370 23.34 -9.11 -21.00
CA ASP A 370 22.20 -9.43 -21.85
C ASP A 370 21.90 -8.33 -22.90
N ALA A 371 22.47 -7.13 -22.74
CA ALA A 371 22.45 -6.10 -23.78
C ALA A 371 23.30 -6.46 -25.01
N VAL A 372 24.26 -7.38 -24.86
CA VAL A 372 25.21 -7.72 -25.94
C VAL A 372 24.57 -8.77 -26.86
N PRO A 373 24.47 -8.51 -28.18
CA PRO A 373 23.93 -9.48 -29.10
C PRO A 373 24.71 -10.82 -29.06
N LEU A 374 23.98 -11.94 -28.98
CA LEU A 374 24.60 -13.28 -29.03
C LEU A 374 25.23 -13.57 -30.40
N ALA A 375 24.72 -12.94 -31.46
CA ALA A 375 25.26 -13.02 -32.81
C ALA A 375 26.59 -12.24 -32.89
N GLY A 376 27.67 -12.95 -33.15
CA GLY A 376 29.01 -12.38 -33.24
C GLY A 376 30.08 -13.34 -32.75
N SER A 377 31.33 -13.07 -33.14
CA SER A 377 32.51 -13.72 -32.59
C SER A 377 32.69 -13.40 -31.10
N ALA A 378 33.46 -14.22 -30.39
CA ALA A 378 33.80 -13.95 -28.99
C ALA A 378 34.51 -12.60 -28.80
N GLN A 379 35.30 -12.17 -29.80
CA GLN A 379 35.98 -10.87 -29.80
C GLN A 379 35.00 -9.71 -29.91
N GLU A 380 34.02 -9.78 -30.84
CA GLU A 380 33.00 -8.73 -31.00
C GLU A 380 32.14 -8.59 -29.74
N ARG A 381 31.72 -9.71 -29.13
CA ARG A 381 30.97 -9.70 -27.88
C ARG A 381 31.79 -9.13 -26.72
N PHE A 382 33.08 -9.49 -26.65
CA PHE A 382 33.98 -8.94 -25.64
C PHE A 382 34.14 -7.43 -25.79
N ALA A 383 34.36 -6.93 -27.01
CA ALA A 383 34.48 -5.50 -27.27
C ALA A 383 33.18 -4.75 -26.91
N ALA A 384 32.01 -5.31 -27.28
CA ALA A 384 30.72 -4.73 -26.95
C ALA A 384 30.48 -4.66 -25.43
N LEU A 385 30.74 -5.75 -24.71
CA LEU A 385 30.59 -5.78 -23.25
C LEU A 385 31.59 -4.84 -22.56
N TYR A 386 32.84 -4.79 -23.03
CA TYR A 386 33.83 -3.85 -22.53
C TYR A 386 33.36 -2.41 -22.70
N ASN A 387 32.87 -2.02 -23.87
CA ASN A 387 32.37 -0.67 -24.12
C ASN A 387 31.19 -0.31 -23.20
N LEU A 388 30.27 -1.25 -22.97
CA LEU A 388 29.15 -1.04 -22.04
C LEU A 388 29.65 -0.79 -20.61
N LEU A 389 30.59 -1.61 -20.12
CA LEU A 389 31.16 -1.49 -18.78
C LEU A 389 32.04 -0.24 -18.63
N ASP A 390 32.85 0.09 -19.63
CA ASP A 390 33.74 1.25 -19.63
C ASP A 390 32.97 2.56 -19.60
N ALA A 391 31.89 2.66 -20.39
CA ALA A 391 30.97 3.80 -20.37
C ALA A 391 30.34 4.04 -18.98
N ARG A 392 30.27 2.98 -18.14
CA ARG A 392 29.68 3.00 -16.81
C ARG A 392 30.71 3.05 -15.67
N ARG A 393 32.01 3.05 -15.99
CA ARG A 393 33.11 2.95 -15.01
C ARG A 393 33.01 3.97 -13.87
N ASN A 394 32.57 5.20 -14.16
CA ASN A 394 32.52 6.28 -13.16
C ASN A 394 31.23 6.29 -12.32
N TYR A 395 30.28 5.38 -12.56
CA TYR A 395 28.97 5.38 -11.91
C TYR A 395 28.86 4.35 -10.79
N HIS A 396 29.60 3.24 -10.87
CA HIS A 396 29.61 2.21 -9.82
C HIS A 396 30.94 1.43 -9.82
N THR A 397 31.40 1.05 -8.63
CA THR A 397 32.67 0.34 -8.43
C THR A 397 32.68 -1.05 -9.05
N ASP A 398 31.52 -1.70 -9.18
CA ASP A 398 31.41 -2.99 -9.87
C ASP A 398 31.71 -2.84 -11.37
N TYR A 399 31.16 -1.83 -12.05
CA TYR A 399 31.45 -1.60 -13.47
C TYR A 399 32.93 -1.25 -13.69
N GLU A 400 33.50 -0.42 -12.82
CA GLU A 400 34.93 -0.10 -12.85
C GLU A 400 35.80 -1.36 -12.74
N ARG A 401 35.54 -2.20 -11.74
CA ARG A 401 36.30 -3.43 -11.52
C ARG A 401 36.23 -4.37 -12.72
N LEU A 402 35.05 -4.53 -13.31
CA LEU A 402 34.82 -5.41 -14.46
C LEU A 402 35.47 -4.85 -15.74
N ALA A 403 35.34 -3.54 -16.01
CA ALA A 403 35.97 -2.88 -17.14
C ALA A 403 37.50 -2.95 -17.08
N ASN A 404 38.09 -2.72 -15.89
CA ASN A 404 39.54 -2.83 -15.68
C ASN A 404 40.04 -4.27 -15.88
N ARG A 405 39.27 -5.27 -15.46
CA ARG A 405 39.59 -6.68 -15.71
C ARG A 405 39.61 -7.01 -17.21
N MET A 406 38.60 -6.55 -17.95
CA MET A 406 38.55 -6.75 -19.41
C MET A 406 39.70 -6.04 -20.13
N LYS A 407 40.01 -4.79 -19.75
CA LYS A 407 41.19 -4.08 -20.27
C LYS A 407 42.51 -4.82 -20.01
N GLY A 408 42.65 -5.42 -18.82
CA GLY A 408 43.80 -6.27 -18.49
C GLY A 408 43.90 -7.54 -19.36
N ALA A 409 42.76 -8.15 -19.70
CA ALA A 409 42.72 -9.29 -20.60
C ALA A 409 43.09 -8.90 -22.05
N GLU A 410 42.62 -7.75 -22.54
CA GLU A 410 42.98 -7.21 -23.86
C GLU A 410 44.50 -6.98 -24.01
N ASN A 411 45.13 -6.44 -22.97
CA ASN A 411 46.59 -6.29 -22.93
C ASN A 411 47.31 -7.65 -23.01
N SER A 412 46.83 -8.67 -22.30
CA SER A 412 47.40 -10.03 -22.38
C SER A 412 47.27 -10.63 -23.79
N ILE A 413 46.16 -10.37 -24.47
CA ILE A 413 45.90 -10.83 -25.84
C ILE A 413 46.85 -10.17 -26.84
N SER A 414 47.19 -8.89 -26.65
CA SER A 414 48.09 -8.15 -27.55
C SER A 414 49.52 -8.72 -27.62
N VAL A 415 49.89 -9.58 -26.67
CA VAL A 415 51.20 -10.25 -26.58
C VAL A 415 51.16 -11.70 -27.10
N GLU A 416 49.97 -12.30 -27.23
CA GLU A 416 49.78 -13.69 -27.64
C GLU A 416 49.80 -13.84 -29.18
N ARG A 417 50.55 -14.83 -29.70
CA ARG A 417 50.69 -15.06 -31.15
C ARG A 417 49.86 -16.24 -31.66
N ASN A 418 49.27 -17.05 -30.77
CA ASN A 418 48.44 -18.19 -31.14
C ASN A 418 46.94 -17.82 -31.19
N ALA A 419 46.33 -17.93 -32.37
CA ALA A 419 44.93 -17.57 -32.60
C ALA A 419 43.90 -18.38 -31.76
N GLN A 420 44.16 -19.66 -31.48
CA GLN A 420 43.28 -20.46 -30.62
C GLN A 420 43.36 -20.04 -29.15
N GLN A 421 44.56 -19.70 -28.68
CA GLN A 421 44.75 -19.20 -27.32
C GLN A 421 44.09 -17.83 -27.14
N VAL A 422 44.22 -16.93 -28.12
CA VAL A 422 43.52 -15.63 -28.14
C VAL A 422 42.00 -15.81 -28.02
N LEU A 423 41.40 -16.70 -28.83
CA LEU A 423 39.96 -16.98 -28.77
C LEU A 423 39.53 -17.56 -27.41
N GLY A 424 40.33 -18.46 -26.82
CA GLY A 424 40.08 -19.01 -25.49
C GLY A 424 40.13 -17.97 -24.38
N VAL A 425 41.02 -16.98 -24.47
CA VAL A 425 41.09 -15.87 -23.51
C VAL A 425 39.83 -15.00 -23.58
N TYR A 426 39.34 -14.65 -24.78
CA TYR A 426 38.08 -13.92 -24.94
C TYR A 426 36.90 -14.67 -24.32
N GLN A 427 36.74 -15.96 -24.65
CA GLN A 427 35.63 -16.79 -24.15
C GLN A 427 35.67 -16.97 -22.63
N SER A 428 36.84 -17.28 -22.06
CA SER A 428 36.95 -17.46 -20.61
C SER A 428 36.65 -16.18 -19.83
N ASN A 429 37.10 -15.03 -20.30
CA ASN A 429 36.83 -13.76 -19.64
C ASN A 429 35.37 -13.35 -19.77
N LEU A 430 34.74 -13.53 -20.93
CA LEU A 430 33.29 -13.33 -21.08
C LEU A 430 32.51 -14.14 -20.03
N ASN A 431 32.77 -15.45 -19.94
CA ASN A 431 32.10 -16.32 -18.97
C ASN A 431 32.28 -15.86 -17.51
N ILE A 432 33.50 -15.44 -17.13
CA ILE A 432 33.78 -14.96 -15.77
C ILE A 432 33.04 -13.65 -15.48
N ILE A 433 33.06 -12.70 -16.42
CA ILE A 433 32.38 -11.40 -16.25
C ILE A 433 30.86 -11.60 -16.19
N GLU A 434 30.29 -12.43 -17.07
CA GLU A 434 28.86 -12.78 -17.06
C GLU A 434 28.45 -13.45 -15.73
N GLN A 435 29.28 -14.36 -15.22
CA GLN A 435 29.04 -14.98 -13.91
C GLN A 435 29.08 -13.94 -12.78
N GLN A 436 30.03 -13.00 -12.82
CA GLN A 436 30.12 -11.93 -11.82
C GLN A 436 28.95 -10.95 -11.92
N LEU A 437 28.48 -10.58 -13.11
CA LEU A 437 27.31 -9.74 -13.26
C LEU A 437 26.03 -10.43 -12.74
N ASN A 438 25.89 -11.73 -13.00
CA ASN A 438 24.78 -12.53 -12.49
C ASN A 438 24.71 -12.54 -10.95
N THR A 439 25.85 -12.67 -10.26
CA THR A 439 25.88 -12.68 -8.79
C THR A 439 25.50 -11.33 -8.19
N ILE A 440 25.86 -10.22 -8.84
CA ILE A 440 25.47 -8.87 -8.40
C ILE A 440 23.95 -8.68 -8.54
N THR A 441 23.35 -9.23 -9.61
CA THR A 441 21.95 -8.94 -9.98
C THR A 441 20.89 -9.83 -9.30
N LEU A 442 21.24 -11.08 -8.95
CA LEU A 442 20.29 -12.11 -8.49
C LEU A 442 20.13 -12.20 -6.96
N SER A 443 20.90 -11.44 -6.18
CA SER A 443 21.11 -11.80 -4.77
C SER A 443 20.04 -11.34 -3.78
N LYS A 444 19.12 -10.40 -4.12
CA LYS A 444 18.05 -9.95 -3.20
C LYS A 444 16.78 -9.49 -3.91
N PRO A 445 15.57 -9.73 -3.36
CA PRO A 445 14.42 -8.93 -3.75
C PRO A 445 14.70 -7.47 -3.38
N VAL A 446 14.70 -6.60 -4.39
CA VAL A 446 14.85 -5.15 -4.18
C VAL A 446 13.74 -4.70 -3.23
N ASN A 447 14.09 -4.12 -2.09
CA ASN A 447 13.13 -3.48 -1.19
C ASN A 447 12.77 -2.09 -1.75
N GLU A 448 11.54 -1.62 -1.55
CA GLU A 448 11.19 -0.26 -1.94
C GLU A 448 12.02 0.78 -1.17
N LYS A 449 12.35 1.90 -1.83
CA LYS A 449 12.99 3.08 -1.21
C LYS A 449 11.95 4.19 -1.04
N PHE A 450 11.63 4.48 0.21
CA PHE A 450 10.76 5.57 0.61
C PHE A 450 11.24 6.19 1.92
N ASP A 451 11.68 7.44 1.84
CA ASP A 451 12.12 8.22 2.99
C ASP A 451 11.04 9.24 3.37
N PHE A 452 10.47 9.09 4.56
CA PHE A 452 9.52 10.04 5.10
C PHE A 452 10.25 11.12 5.89
N ASN A 453 10.38 12.31 5.30
CA ASN A 453 10.95 13.47 5.97
C ASN A 453 9.84 14.36 6.52
N THR A 454 9.72 14.39 7.84
CA THR A 454 8.77 15.26 8.57
C THR A 454 9.19 16.73 8.59
N GLY A 455 10.41 17.07 8.13
CA GLY A 455 11.06 18.36 8.35
C GLY A 455 11.49 18.59 9.80
N ALA A 456 11.20 17.62 10.67
CA ALA A 456 11.26 17.73 12.11
C ALA A 456 12.37 16.84 12.69
N GLN A 457 13.00 17.30 13.77
CA GLN A 457 14.02 16.49 14.47
C GLN A 457 13.35 15.33 15.24
N PRO A 458 13.96 14.13 15.28
CA PRO A 458 13.35 13.00 15.96
C PRO A 458 13.32 13.19 17.49
N LEU A 459 12.15 13.01 18.09
CA LEU A 459 11.96 12.93 19.54
C LEU A 459 11.79 11.46 19.93
N GLN A 460 12.87 10.84 20.41
CA GLN A 460 12.75 9.47 20.90
C GLN A 460 12.17 9.43 22.32
N ILE A 461 11.15 8.61 22.50
CA ILE A 461 10.52 8.30 23.79
C ILE A 461 10.63 6.81 24.09
N ASN A 462 10.36 6.46 25.34
CA ASN A 462 10.07 5.09 25.72
C ASN A 462 8.59 4.90 26.00
N ALA A 463 8.05 3.72 25.69
CA ALA A 463 6.67 3.38 25.94
C ALA A 463 6.49 1.90 26.26
N ASN A 464 5.48 1.59 27.07
CA ASN A 464 5.06 0.24 27.41
C ASN A 464 3.54 0.23 27.65
N PHE A 465 2.93 -0.93 27.83
CA PHE A 465 1.51 -1.02 28.16
C PHE A 465 1.19 -2.25 29.01
N ALA A 466 0.08 -2.19 29.71
CA ALA A 466 -0.51 -3.32 30.41
C ALA A 466 -2.03 -3.33 30.21
N SER A 467 -2.62 -4.52 30.11
CA SER A 467 -4.07 -4.70 30.12
C SER A 467 -4.58 -5.26 31.46
N PHE A 468 -5.78 -4.81 31.83
CA PHE A 468 -6.48 -5.15 33.07
C PHE A 468 -7.96 -5.44 32.78
N LYS A 469 -8.62 -6.16 33.69
CA LYS A 469 -10.05 -6.47 33.56
C LYS A 469 -10.89 -5.21 33.75
N SER A 470 -11.97 -5.11 32.96
CA SER A 470 -13.06 -4.15 33.15
C SER A 470 -14.40 -4.87 32.94
N THR A 471 -15.54 -4.22 33.22
CA THR A 471 -16.86 -4.88 33.31
C THR A 471 -17.25 -5.64 32.03
N ASN A 472 -17.11 -5.00 30.86
CA ASN A 472 -17.49 -5.54 29.54
C ASN A 472 -16.38 -5.43 28.48
N SER A 473 -15.18 -5.13 28.92
CA SER A 473 -14.01 -4.87 28.07
C SER A 473 -12.74 -5.11 28.89
N SER A 474 -11.60 -4.94 28.25
CA SER A 474 -10.32 -4.88 28.94
C SER A 474 -9.83 -3.44 28.92
N ARG A 475 -9.38 -2.96 30.07
CA ARG A 475 -8.72 -1.66 30.19
C ARG A 475 -7.29 -1.82 29.70
N LEU A 476 -6.90 -1.03 28.71
CA LEU A 476 -5.52 -0.88 28.26
C LEU A 476 -4.96 0.41 28.85
N ASP A 477 -3.88 0.28 29.61
CA ASP A 477 -3.12 1.40 30.13
C ASP A 477 -1.80 1.48 29.33
N PHE A 478 -1.67 2.50 28.49
CA PHE A 478 -0.49 2.76 27.68
C PHE A 478 0.38 3.83 28.35
N TYR A 479 1.61 3.48 28.68
CA TYR A 479 2.55 4.33 29.41
C TYR A 479 3.62 4.87 28.48
N TYR A 480 4.00 6.13 28.64
CA TYR A 480 5.08 6.73 27.86
C TYR A 480 5.91 7.70 28.70
N MET A 481 7.16 7.86 28.27
CA MET A 481 8.19 8.63 28.97
C MET A 481 8.87 9.60 28.01
N ILE A 482 8.75 10.90 28.28
CA ILE A 482 9.32 11.98 27.46
C ILE A 482 10.53 12.59 28.17
N PRO A 483 11.73 12.55 27.57
CA PRO A 483 12.93 13.17 28.13
C PRO A 483 12.86 14.71 28.01
N VAL A 484 12.81 15.41 29.14
CA VAL A 484 12.59 16.87 29.18
C VAL A 484 13.74 17.64 28.53
N GLN A 485 14.98 17.15 28.65
CA GLN A 485 16.20 17.76 28.10
C GLN A 485 16.20 17.78 26.56
N ARG A 486 15.37 16.93 25.93
CA ARG A 486 15.24 16.92 24.47
C ARG A 486 14.25 17.96 23.97
N LEU A 487 13.48 18.59 24.85
CA LEU A 487 12.50 19.62 24.49
C LEU A 487 13.19 20.98 24.38
N LYS A 488 12.67 21.86 23.52
CA LYS A 488 13.07 23.26 23.53
C LYS A 488 12.20 24.02 24.50
N PHE A 489 12.82 24.98 25.16
CA PHE A 489 12.20 25.87 26.11
C PHE A 489 12.29 27.32 25.63
N MET A 490 11.29 28.13 25.97
CA MET A 490 11.32 29.58 25.81
C MET A 490 11.40 30.25 27.19
N PRO A 491 12.22 31.29 27.36
CA PRO A 491 12.28 32.03 28.62
C PRO A 491 11.02 32.88 28.84
N VAL A 492 10.60 32.98 30.10
CA VAL A 492 9.47 33.82 30.53
C VAL A 492 9.94 34.75 31.63
N GLU A 493 9.97 36.05 31.31
CA GLU A 493 10.31 37.14 32.25
C GLU A 493 11.66 36.96 32.97
N ASN A 494 12.56 36.11 32.44
CA ASN A 494 13.80 35.65 33.08
C ASN A 494 13.59 34.99 34.46
N VAL A 495 12.38 34.50 34.76
CA VAL A 495 12.04 33.84 36.03
C VAL A 495 12.02 32.32 35.87
N TYR A 496 11.47 31.83 34.77
CA TYR A 496 11.37 30.42 34.45
C TYR A 496 11.24 30.24 32.93
N ASP A 497 11.43 29.03 32.46
CA ASP A 497 11.25 28.66 31.07
C ASP A 497 10.02 27.79 30.87
N LYS A 498 9.38 27.89 29.70
CA LYS A 498 8.21 27.09 29.31
C LYS A 498 8.47 26.25 28.07
N SER A 499 7.87 25.06 28.04
CA SER A 499 7.75 24.22 26.84
C SER A 499 6.31 23.73 26.66
N PHE A 500 5.94 23.49 25.41
CA PHE A 500 4.62 23.00 25.03
C PHE A 500 4.78 21.71 24.23
N LEU A 501 3.97 20.71 24.56
CA LEU A 501 3.99 19.42 23.88
C LEU A 501 2.56 18.97 23.61
N THR A 502 2.28 18.47 22.42
CA THR A 502 1.02 17.82 22.08
C THR A 502 1.28 16.34 21.82
N VAL A 503 0.50 15.47 22.46
CA VAL A 503 0.51 14.01 22.27
C VAL A 503 -0.83 13.60 21.69
N LYS A 504 -0.81 12.99 20.51
CA LYS A 504 -1.99 12.43 19.84
C LYS A 504 -1.82 10.93 19.69
N ALA A 505 -2.86 10.18 20.02
CA ALA A 505 -2.88 8.74 19.93
C ALA A 505 -4.16 8.28 19.21
N LYS A 506 -3.99 7.43 18.20
CA LYS A 506 -5.10 6.73 17.53
C LYS A 506 -4.93 5.23 17.69
N ILE A 507 -6.01 4.55 18.07
CA ILE A 507 -6.06 3.09 18.15
C ILE A 507 -6.84 2.59 16.95
N PHE A 508 -6.25 1.66 16.22
CA PHE A 508 -6.85 1.01 15.06
C PHE A 508 -7.01 -0.49 15.30
N ASP A 509 -8.02 -1.09 14.70
CA ASP A 509 -8.09 -2.55 14.60
C ASP A 509 -7.12 -3.09 13.53
N THR A 510 -7.16 -4.41 13.28
CA THR A 510 -6.30 -5.06 12.28
C THR A 510 -6.64 -4.68 10.83
N THR A 511 -7.76 -4.01 10.58
CA THR A 511 -8.19 -3.51 9.27
C THR A 511 -7.91 -2.02 9.09
N TYR A 512 -7.20 -1.40 10.04
CA TYR A 512 -6.93 0.04 10.08
C TYR A 512 -8.19 0.91 10.22
N GLN A 513 -9.29 0.34 10.72
CA GLN A 513 -10.43 1.13 11.16
C GLN A 513 -10.10 1.79 12.50
N GLU A 514 -10.30 3.10 12.59
CA GLU A 514 -10.08 3.86 13.83
C GLU A 514 -11.12 3.46 14.89
N ILE A 515 -10.65 3.05 16.05
CA ILE A 515 -11.44 2.61 17.21
C ILE A 515 -11.50 3.69 18.29
N ASN A 516 -10.39 4.42 18.49
CA ASN A 516 -10.32 5.46 19.51
C ASN A 516 -9.30 6.55 19.15
N TYR A 517 -9.52 7.77 19.63
CA TYR A 517 -8.64 8.93 19.51
C TYR A 517 -8.47 9.61 20.86
N LEU A 518 -7.23 9.91 21.23
CA LEU A 518 -6.85 10.61 22.45
C LEU A 518 -5.87 11.73 22.12
N GLU A 519 -6.06 12.89 22.75
CA GLU A 519 -5.18 14.05 22.62
C GLU A 519 -4.88 14.65 23.99
N ARG A 520 -3.61 15.02 24.20
CA ARG A 520 -3.12 15.63 25.44
C ARG A 520 -2.14 16.74 25.13
N ASP A 521 -2.37 17.90 25.74
CA ASP A 521 -1.43 19.02 25.71
C ASP A 521 -0.73 19.17 27.07
N TYR A 522 0.58 19.32 27.03
CA TYR A 522 1.44 19.56 28.18
C TYR A 522 1.96 20.99 28.18
N ARG A 523 1.93 21.60 29.37
CA ARG A 523 2.60 22.86 29.67
C ARG A 523 3.66 22.59 30.72
N ILE A 524 4.93 22.66 30.31
CA ILE A 524 6.07 22.30 31.14
C ILE A 524 6.74 23.59 31.57
N THR A 525 6.99 23.75 32.86
CA THR A 525 7.70 24.91 33.41
C THR A 525 8.96 24.43 34.10
N SER A 526 10.11 25.07 33.83
CA SER A 526 11.39 24.79 34.49
C SER A 526 12.01 26.08 35.02
N VAL A 527 12.53 26.07 36.25
CA VAL A 527 13.26 27.21 36.84
C VAL A 527 14.75 27.19 36.41
N ASP A 528 15.24 26.05 35.94
CA ASP A 528 16.57 25.90 35.34
C ASP A 528 16.49 24.90 34.17
N SER A 529 16.41 25.41 32.94
CA SER A 529 16.41 24.57 31.73
C SER A 529 17.80 24.05 31.35
N THR A 530 18.85 24.47 32.06
CA THR A 530 20.24 24.05 31.83
C THR A 530 20.65 22.84 32.68
N LEU A 531 19.78 22.36 33.57
CA LEU A 531 20.02 21.17 34.40
C LEU A 531 20.34 19.95 33.53
N GLN A 532 21.57 19.45 33.69
CA GLN A 532 22.09 18.24 33.02
C GLN A 532 21.50 16.92 33.55
N SER A 533 20.67 16.96 34.60
CA SER A 533 20.03 15.76 35.15
C SER A 533 18.87 15.27 34.27
N GLU A 534 18.81 13.96 34.05
CA GLU A 534 17.76 13.30 33.25
C GLU A 534 16.39 13.29 33.95
N TYR A 535 15.67 14.41 33.87
CA TYR A 535 14.24 14.52 34.14
C TYR A 535 13.38 13.98 32.99
N TYR A 536 12.35 13.21 33.37
CA TYR A 536 11.39 12.62 32.44
C TYR A 536 9.96 12.98 32.85
N ILE A 537 9.10 13.24 31.86
CA ILE A 537 7.65 13.24 32.06
C ILE A 537 7.16 11.84 31.82
N ILE A 538 6.52 11.25 32.82
CA ILE A 538 5.83 9.97 32.72
C ILE A 538 4.33 10.23 32.68
N ASP A 539 3.65 9.64 31.71
CA ASP A 539 2.20 9.70 31.62
C ASP A 539 1.59 8.39 31.10
N GLU A 540 0.27 8.33 31.20
CA GLU A 540 -0.56 7.21 30.77
C GLU A 540 -1.74 7.67 29.89
N LEU A 541 -2.09 6.84 28.92
CA LEU A 541 -3.32 6.91 28.15
C LEU A 541 -4.13 5.65 28.44
N ARG A 542 -5.37 5.81 28.89
CA ARG A 542 -6.27 4.68 29.18
C ARG A 542 -7.33 4.55 28.10
N SER A 543 -7.58 3.31 27.67
CA SER A 543 -8.66 2.99 26.73
C SER A 543 -9.38 1.71 27.14
N LEU A 544 -10.69 1.65 26.96
CA LEU A 544 -11.48 0.43 27.11
C LEU A 544 -11.63 -0.22 25.74
N LEU A 545 -11.12 -1.44 25.58
CA LEU A 545 -11.11 -2.15 24.30
C LEU A 545 -11.67 -3.56 24.47
N LYS A 546 -12.33 -4.08 23.42
CA LYS A 546 -12.66 -5.51 23.37
C LYS A 546 -11.36 -6.32 23.29
N PRO A 547 -11.32 -7.55 23.83
CA PRO A 547 -10.16 -8.42 23.67
C PRO A 547 -9.81 -8.62 22.18
N GLY A 548 -8.52 -8.55 21.84
CA GLY A 548 -8.09 -8.60 20.44
C GLY A 548 -6.73 -7.97 20.19
N ASN A 549 -6.37 -7.87 18.90
CA ASN A 549 -5.14 -7.21 18.45
C ASN A 549 -5.48 -5.85 17.85
N TYR A 550 -4.66 -4.86 18.14
CA TYR A 550 -4.82 -3.49 17.70
C TYR A 550 -3.47 -2.88 17.32
N LEU A 551 -3.51 -1.72 16.69
CA LEU A 551 -2.37 -0.88 16.41
C LEU A 551 -2.58 0.48 17.08
N LEU A 552 -1.64 0.92 17.91
CA LEU A 552 -1.57 2.28 18.42
C LEU A 552 -0.63 3.09 17.52
N ALA A 553 -1.15 4.15 16.92
CA ALA A 553 -0.35 5.19 16.31
C ALA A 553 -0.22 6.36 17.30
N LEU A 554 1.02 6.82 17.51
CA LEU A 554 1.34 7.92 18.42
C LEU A 554 2.10 8.99 17.67
N ASP A 555 1.70 10.25 17.86
CA ASP A 555 2.36 11.44 17.35
C ASP A 555 2.60 12.39 18.53
N ILE A 556 3.87 12.73 18.77
CA ILE A 556 4.29 13.62 19.86
C ILE A 556 5.03 14.79 19.25
N ARG A 557 4.53 16.01 19.43
CA ARG A 557 5.15 17.24 18.90
C ARG A 557 5.57 18.17 20.02
N ASN A 558 6.81 18.64 19.98
CA ASN A 558 7.22 19.81 20.75
C ASN A 558 6.92 21.07 19.92
N ASN A 559 5.96 21.87 20.38
CA ASN A 559 5.39 22.97 19.60
C ASN A 559 6.35 24.18 19.43
N LEU A 560 7.62 24.07 19.88
CA LEU A 560 8.62 25.15 19.86
C LEU A 560 9.83 24.90 18.97
N ASN A 561 10.19 23.64 18.66
CA ASN A 561 11.38 23.30 17.87
C ASN A 561 11.11 22.26 16.78
N GLU A 562 9.85 21.99 16.49
CA GLU A 562 9.46 21.01 15.47
C GLU A 562 10.15 19.65 15.75
N LYS A 563 10.31 19.25 17.01
CA LYS A 563 10.68 17.87 17.32
C LYS A 563 9.43 16.99 17.30
N ILE A 564 9.53 15.84 16.64
CA ILE A 564 8.42 14.91 16.48
C ILE A 564 8.82 13.47 16.81
N GLY A 565 7.95 12.77 17.54
CA GLY A 565 8.06 11.33 17.80
C GLY A 565 6.85 10.63 17.20
N ILE A 566 7.06 9.78 16.19
CA ILE A 566 6.01 9.03 15.50
C ILE A 566 6.23 7.54 15.75
N TYR A 567 5.22 6.86 16.29
CA TYR A 567 5.31 5.45 16.66
C TYR A 567 4.10 4.66 16.19
N LYS A 568 4.34 3.43 15.74
CA LYS A 568 3.32 2.42 15.45
C LYS A 568 3.57 1.20 16.35
N ILE A 569 2.73 1.01 17.37
CA ILE A 569 2.90 0.02 18.43
C ILE A 569 1.79 -1.03 18.31
N LYS A 570 2.17 -2.29 18.12
CA LYS A 570 1.20 -3.41 18.12
C LYS A 570 0.73 -3.68 19.54
N LEU A 571 -0.57 -3.67 19.74
CA LEU A 571 -1.22 -3.91 21.02
C LEU A 571 -1.90 -5.27 21.01
N ARG A 572 -1.76 -6.02 22.11
CA ARG A 572 -2.52 -7.23 22.37
C ARG A 572 -3.32 -7.04 23.64
N VAL A 573 -4.63 -6.94 23.50
CA VAL A 573 -5.56 -6.75 24.61
C VAL A 573 -6.08 -8.13 25.03
N ARG A 574 -5.77 -8.54 26.26
CA ARG A 574 -6.16 -9.87 26.78
C ARG A 574 -7.66 -9.97 27.03
N ASP A 575 -8.17 -11.19 27.05
CA ASP A 575 -9.54 -11.51 27.42
C ASP A 575 -9.64 -11.88 28.91
N TYR A 576 -10.46 -11.13 29.65
CA TYR A 576 -10.73 -11.34 31.07
C TYR A 576 -12.20 -11.73 31.35
N SER A 577 -12.97 -12.05 30.31
CA SER A 577 -14.40 -12.41 30.41
C SER A 577 -14.63 -13.79 31.05
N SER A 578 -13.63 -14.67 30.95
CA SER A 578 -13.65 -15.98 31.61
C SER A 578 -13.81 -15.85 33.14
N ARG A 579 -14.57 -16.77 33.74
CA ARG A 579 -14.69 -16.93 35.19
C ARG A 579 -13.59 -17.81 35.80
N GLN A 580 -12.62 -18.26 35.01
CA GLN A 580 -11.48 -19.02 35.51
C GLN A 580 -10.43 -18.09 36.15
N LEU A 581 -9.63 -18.62 37.07
CA LEU A 581 -8.49 -17.92 37.64
C LEU A 581 -7.64 -17.31 36.52
N THR A 582 -7.38 -16.01 36.59
CA THR A 582 -6.55 -15.31 35.60
C THR A 582 -5.79 -14.15 36.25
N ILE A 583 -4.78 -13.65 35.54
CA ILE A 583 -3.87 -12.60 36.01
C ILE A 583 -3.74 -11.53 34.91
N SER A 584 -3.66 -10.26 35.32
CA SER A 584 -3.43 -9.13 34.40
C SER A 584 -2.09 -9.23 33.67
N ASP A 585 -1.84 -8.31 32.73
CA ASP A 585 -0.44 -8.04 32.38
C ASP A 585 0.34 -7.55 33.63
N ILE A 586 1.65 -7.76 33.60
CA ILE A 586 2.55 -7.23 34.63
C ILE A 586 2.88 -5.79 34.27
N GLU A 587 2.67 -4.87 35.20
CA GLU A 587 3.10 -3.49 35.08
C GLU A 587 4.45 -3.31 35.77
N LEU A 588 5.47 -2.99 34.98
CA LEU A 588 6.74 -2.53 35.52
C LEU A 588 6.55 -1.13 36.10
N SER A 589 7.05 -0.91 37.31
CA SER A 589 6.89 0.35 38.02
C SER A 589 8.24 0.93 38.43
N SER A 590 8.35 2.26 38.37
CA SER A 590 9.52 3.01 38.85
C SER A 590 9.43 3.28 40.35
N SER A 591 8.22 3.31 40.90
CA SER A 591 7.96 3.38 42.34
C SER A 591 6.54 2.92 42.66
N VAL A 592 6.37 2.37 43.86
CA VAL A 592 5.07 2.03 44.43
C VAL A 592 5.00 2.63 45.84
N SER A 593 3.90 3.30 46.17
CA SER A 593 3.70 3.91 47.48
C SER A 593 2.23 3.92 47.87
N GLN A 594 1.94 3.84 49.17
CA GLN A 594 0.59 4.11 49.67
C GLN A 594 0.40 5.62 49.77
N GLN A 595 -0.60 6.17 49.08
CA GLN A 595 -0.90 7.60 49.12
C GLN A 595 -2.40 7.87 49.21
N VAL A 596 -2.74 8.98 49.85
CA VAL A 596 -4.12 9.42 50.11
C VAL A 596 -4.54 10.57 49.17
N ILE A 597 -3.56 11.23 48.53
CA ILE A 597 -3.79 12.34 47.60
C ILE A 597 -4.21 11.77 46.26
N ILE A 598 -5.16 12.39 45.55
CA ILE A 598 -5.55 12.01 44.19
C ILE A 598 -4.37 12.24 43.23
N ASP A 599 -3.85 11.16 42.63
CA ASP A 599 -2.84 11.14 41.58
C ASP A 599 -3.31 10.19 40.47
N LYS A 600 -2.99 10.49 39.21
CA LYS A 600 -3.42 9.70 38.05
C LYS A 600 -2.96 8.23 38.12
N PHE A 601 -1.81 7.99 38.73
CA PHE A 601 -1.20 6.67 38.90
C PHE A 601 -1.78 5.85 40.08
N ILE A 602 -2.85 6.33 40.71
CA ILE A 602 -3.57 5.55 41.72
C ILE A 602 -4.38 4.47 41.04
N LYS A 603 -4.20 3.23 41.49
CA LYS A 603 -4.95 2.10 40.97
C LYS A 603 -6.40 2.16 41.45
N PRO A 604 -7.39 1.92 40.57
CA PRO A 604 -8.80 2.06 40.92
C PRO A 604 -9.19 1.25 42.17
N ASP A 605 -10.00 1.85 43.03
CA ASP A 605 -10.46 1.28 44.31
C ASP A 605 -9.33 0.88 45.26
N THR A 606 -8.16 1.51 45.13
CA THR A 606 -7.01 1.34 46.03
C THR A 606 -6.49 2.68 46.55
N LYS A 607 -5.60 2.61 47.54
CA LYS A 607 -4.73 3.74 47.96
C LYS A 607 -3.29 3.57 47.44
N LEU A 608 -3.11 2.72 46.42
CA LEU A 608 -1.80 2.36 45.90
C LEU A 608 -1.47 3.23 44.69
N ARG A 609 -0.44 4.06 44.82
CA ARG A 609 0.14 4.83 43.73
C ARG A 609 1.28 4.03 43.10
N VAL A 610 1.10 3.65 41.83
CA VAL A 610 2.05 2.83 41.06
C VAL A 610 2.51 3.65 39.86
N VAL A 611 3.70 4.24 39.94
CA VAL A 611 4.25 5.01 38.82
C VAL A 611 4.84 4.03 37.81
N PRO A 612 4.41 4.03 36.54
CA PRO A 612 4.90 3.06 35.57
C PRO A 612 6.38 3.27 35.24
N ASN A 613 6.99 2.23 34.66
CA ASN A 613 8.32 2.27 34.06
C ASN A 613 8.20 2.02 32.54
N PRO A 614 7.92 3.05 31.73
CA PRO A 614 7.74 2.90 30.28
C PRO A 614 9.01 2.48 29.55
N ALA A 615 10.19 2.70 30.15
CA ALA A 615 11.47 2.31 29.57
C ALA A 615 11.73 0.80 29.61
N GLY A 616 11.09 0.08 30.54
CA GLY A 616 11.40 -1.31 30.82
C GLY A 616 12.86 -1.53 31.26
N LEU A 617 13.55 -0.45 31.63
CA LEU A 617 14.93 -0.46 32.11
C LEU A 617 14.91 -0.59 33.62
N SER A 618 15.68 -1.54 34.14
CA SER A 618 15.75 -1.83 35.58
C SER A 618 17.21 -1.69 36.02
N PRO A 619 17.60 -0.52 36.57
CA PRO A 619 18.95 -0.29 37.05
C PRO A 619 19.30 -1.23 38.20
N LYS A 620 20.45 -1.88 38.16
CA LYS A 620 20.93 -2.78 39.23
C LYS A 620 21.08 -2.10 40.59
N SER A 621 21.18 -0.77 40.62
CA SER A 621 21.23 0.06 41.83
C SER A 621 19.88 0.28 42.50
N LYS A 622 18.77 -0.16 41.89
CA LYS A 622 17.41 -0.01 42.41
C LYS A 622 16.66 -1.34 42.35
N PRO A 623 15.74 -1.59 43.28
CA PRO A 623 14.91 -2.78 43.20
C PRO A 623 13.97 -2.71 41.98
N LEU A 624 13.78 -3.85 41.32
CA LEU A 624 12.77 -4.02 40.29
C LEU A 624 11.40 -4.11 40.95
N THR A 625 10.52 -3.15 40.67
CA THR A 625 9.19 -3.09 41.30
C THR A 625 8.10 -3.38 40.28
N ILE A 626 7.13 -4.23 40.62
CA ILE A 626 6.01 -4.59 39.74
C ILE A 626 4.65 -4.48 40.41
N TYR A 627 3.60 -4.34 39.60
CA TYR A 627 2.20 -4.42 39.98
C TYR A 627 1.42 -5.36 39.05
N TYR A 628 0.44 -6.08 39.58
CA TYR A 628 -0.50 -6.89 38.80
C TYR A 628 -1.78 -7.19 39.61
N GLU A 629 -2.81 -7.68 38.91
CA GLU A 629 -4.11 -8.02 39.48
C GLU A 629 -4.43 -9.50 39.24
N ILE A 630 -4.96 -10.16 40.25
CA ILE A 630 -5.40 -11.56 40.25
C ILE A 630 -6.92 -11.56 40.28
N TYR A 631 -7.55 -12.30 39.36
CA TYR A 631 -8.99 -12.32 39.20
C TYR A 631 -9.56 -13.72 39.38
N ASN A 632 -10.81 -13.76 39.84
CA ASN A 632 -11.62 -14.97 39.98
C ASN A 632 -10.98 -16.01 40.92
N LEU A 633 -10.37 -15.55 42.02
CA LEU A 633 -9.96 -16.42 43.11
C LEU A 633 -11.18 -17.08 43.75
N THR A 634 -11.03 -18.35 44.14
CA THR A 634 -12.04 -19.06 44.92
C THR A 634 -12.03 -18.55 46.36
N LEU A 635 -13.21 -18.42 46.96
CA LEU A 635 -13.36 -18.10 48.38
C LEU A 635 -13.76 -19.36 49.15
N ASP A 636 -13.26 -19.50 50.36
CA ASP A 636 -13.73 -20.49 51.32
C ASP A 636 -15.07 -20.08 51.96
N ASN A 637 -15.53 -20.87 52.93
CA ASN A 637 -16.79 -20.62 53.63
C ASN A 637 -16.77 -19.35 54.49
N GLU A 638 -15.59 -18.82 54.82
CA GLU A 638 -15.40 -17.57 55.57
C GLU A 638 -15.26 -16.35 54.65
N GLY A 639 -15.31 -16.56 53.33
CA GLY A 639 -15.16 -15.50 52.33
C GLY A 639 -13.69 -15.14 52.04
N MET A 640 -12.74 -15.98 52.46
CA MET A 640 -11.31 -15.74 52.30
C MET A 640 -10.76 -16.52 51.11
N SER A 641 -9.85 -15.91 50.34
CA SER A 641 -9.08 -16.58 49.30
C SER A 641 -7.74 -17.08 49.85
N SER A 642 -7.24 -18.20 49.32
CA SER A 642 -5.91 -18.75 49.63
C SER A 642 -5.19 -19.11 48.33
N TYR A 643 -4.02 -18.52 48.11
CA TYR A 643 -3.29 -18.65 46.85
C TYR A 643 -1.78 -18.56 47.05
N GLU A 644 -1.05 -19.29 46.21
CA GLU A 644 0.40 -19.27 46.14
C GLU A 644 0.83 -18.42 44.94
N VAL A 645 1.80 -17.53 45.16
CA VAL A 645 2.42 -16.76 44.07
C VAL A 645 3.88 -17.18 43.93
N SER A 646 4.26 -17.59 42.73
CA SER A 646 5.65 -17.86 42.34
C SER A 646 6.14 -16.80 41.35
N TYR A 647 7.31 -16.25 41.63
CA TYR A 647 8.02 -15.31 40.79
C TYR A 647 9.25 -15.96 40.18
N THR A 648 9.54 -15.67 38.91
CA THR A 648 10.77 -16.11 38.26
C THR A 648 11.32 -14.99 37.38
N ILE A 649 12.59 -14.63 37.57
CA ILE A 649 13.35 -13.75 36.67
C ILE A 649 14.43 -14.59 36.01
N ASP A 650 14.43 -14.69 34.67
CA ASP A 650 15.42 -15.44 33.90
C ASP A 650 16.12 -14.53 32.88
N THR A 651 17.45 -14.57 32.84
CA THR A 651 18.28 -13.80 31.89
C THR A 651 18.65 -14.61 30.64
N LYS A 652 18.20 -15.87 30.54
CA LYS A 652 18.34 -16.74 29.36
C LYS A 652 17.02 -16.81 28.57
N SER A 653 17.14 -17.10 27.27
CA SER A 653 16.08 -17.03 26.25
C SER A 653 14.75 -17.73 26.59
N LYS A 654 13.65 -17.19 26.03
CA LYS A 654 12.24 -17.66 26.10
C LYS A 654 12.01 -19.15 25.78
N LYS A 655 12.94 -19.83 25.08
CA LYS A 655 12.76 -21.21 24.58
C LYS A 655 12.97 -22.33 25.61
N ASN A 656 13.59 -22.08 26.77
CA ASN A 656 13.89 -23.11 27.77
C ASN A 656 12.94 -23.12 28.99
N PHE A 657 11.85 -22.36 28.94
CA PHE A 657 10.98 -22.06 30.09
C PHE A 657 10.27 -23.28 30.73
N PHE A 658 9.96 -24.33 29.95
CA PHE A 658 9.24 -25.51 30.46
C PHE A 658 10.14 -26.73 30.72
N ALA A 659 11.44 -26.64 30.44
CA ALA A 659 12.38 -27.75 30.57
C ALA A 659 13.61 -27.33 31.39
N LYS A 660 13.62 -27.73 32.67
CA LYS A 660 14.69 -27.57 33.69
C LYS A 660 14.64 -26.31 34.54
N LEU A 661 13.97 -26.42 35.69
CA LEU A 661 14.45 -25.85 36.95
C LEU A 661 15.77 -26.57 37.32
N PHE A 662 16.73 -25.86 37.93
CA PHE A 662 18.07 -26.33 38.34
C PHE A 662 19.19 -26.23 37.30
N SER A 663 19.66 -25.00 37.03
CA SER A 663 21.05 -24.74 36.56
C SER A 663 21.46 -23.24 36.64
N GLY A 664 22.19 -22.89 37.71
CA GLY A 664 23.13 -21.75 37.77
C GLY A 664 22.56 -20.34 38.00
N ASN A 665 23.44 -19.44 38.50
CA ASN A 665 23.30 -18.03 38.94
C ASN A 665 22.62 -17.02 37.97
N SER A 666 21.77 -17.47 37.05
CA SER A 666 21.11 -16.67 36.01
C SER A 666 19.60 -16.54 36.21
N SER A 667 19.06 -17.00 37.34
CA SER A 667 17.65 -16.83 37.66
C SER A 667 17.37 -16.64 39.16
N ILE A 668 16.38 -15.81 39.47
CA ILE A 668 15.82 -15.65 40.82
C ILE A 668 14.45 -16.32 40.81
N SER A 669 14.14 -17.12 41.84
CA SER A 669 12.80 -17.66 42.05
C SER A 669 12.39 -17.49 43.52
N SER A 670 11.15 -17.04 43.73
CA SER A 670 10.57 -16.87 45.06
C SER A 670 9.12 -17.30 45.04
N THR A 671 8.67 -18.01 46.07
CA THR A 671 7.29 -18.47 46.21
C THR A 671 6.74 -18.03 47.57
N THR A 672 5.51 -17.53 47.59
CA THR A 672 4.86 -17.06 48.83
C THR A 672 3.40 -17.48 48.84
N LEU A 673 2.97 -18.07 49.94
CA LEU A 673 1.56 -18.35 50.23
C LEU A 673 0.91 -17.10 50.81
N LYS A 674 -0.27 -16.75 50.31
CA LYS A 674 -1.03 -15.55 50.70
C LYS A 674 -2.50 -15.87 50.91
N THR A 675 -3.15 -15.04 51.73
CA THR A 675 -4.60 -15.03 51.92
C THR A 675 -5.17 -13.67 51.59
N GLY A 676 -6.42 -13.63 51.11
CA GLY A 676 -7.12 -12.41 50.70
C GLY A 676 -8.58 -12.43 51.10
N ALA A 677 -9.25 -11.28 51.03
CA ALA A 677 -10.65 -11.12 51.42
C ALA A 677 -11.59 -10.91 50.21
N SER A 678 -11.09 -11.18 49.00
CA SER A 678 -11.82 -10.94 47.76
C SER A 678 -11.48 -11.97 46.68
N THR A 679 -12.35 -12.05 45.68
CA THR A 679 -12.11 -12.77 44.41
C THR A 679 -11.17 -12.01 43.48
N LEU A 680 -10.89 -10.75 43.80
CA LEU A 680 -9.94 -9.86 43.14
C LEU A 680 -8.89 -9.41 44.16
N GLU A 681 -7.65 -9.81 43.93
CA GLU A 681 -6.51 -9.39 44.74
C GLU A 681 -5.53 -8.57 43.88
N ARG A 682 -4.94 -7.53 44.47
CA ARG A 682 -4.03 -6.60 43.79
C ARG A 682 -2.69 -6.64 44.48
N GLU A 683 -1.65 -6.91 43.72
CA GLU A 683 -0.35 -7.28 44.26
C GLU A 683 0.75 -6.40 43.72
N TYR A 684 1.73 -6.13 44.58
CA TYR A 684 2.99 -5.48 44.21
C TYR A 684 4.16 -6.08 44.98
N ILE A 685 5.33 -6.10 44.36
CA ILE A 685 6.55 -6.64 44.97
C ILE A 685 7.77 -5.93 44.39
N ALA A 686 8.82 -5.86 45.21
CA ALA A 686 10.13 -5.35 44.84
C ALA A 686 11.15 -6.50 44.89
N PHE A 687 11.92 -6.68 43.83
CA PHE A 687 13.01 -7.66 43.74
C PHE A 687 14.35 -6.97 43.78
N ASP A 688 15.28 -7.50 44.58
CA ASP A 688 16.69 -7.19 44.44
C ASP A 688 17.23 -7.90 43.18
N ILE A 689 17.75 -7.13 42.24
CA ILE A 689 18.32 -7.60 40.98
C ILE A 689 19.80 -7.26 40.84
N SER A 690 20.44 -6.80 41.93
CA SER A 690 21.84 -6.36 41.95
C SER A 690 22.83 -7.47 41.57
N GLU A 691 22.50 -8.73 41.83
CA GLU A 691 23.34 -9.88 41.47
C GLU A 691 23.06 -10.45 40.07
N LEU A 692 21.96 -10.05 39.42
CA LEU A 692 21.62 -10.52 38.08
C LEU A 692 22.53 -9.91 37.01
N PRO A 693 22.84 -10.65 35.93
CA PRO A 693 23.61 -10.11 34.82
C PRO A 693 22.82 -9.05 34.05
N GLU A 694 23.54 -8.05 33.52
CA GLU A 694 22.96 -7.05 32.63
C GLU A 694 22.47 -7.68 31.32
N GLY A 695 21.45 -7.09 30.72
CA GLY A 695 20.88 -7.54 29.46
C GLY A 695 19.39 -7.81 29.53
N LYS A 696 18.89 -8.58 28.56
CA LYS A 696 17.47 -8.94 28.49
C LYS A 696 17.13 -9.96 29.57
N ALA A 697 16.01 -9.75 30.25
CA ALA A 697 15.46 -10.67 31.22
C ALA A 697 13.94 -10.83 31.02
N PHE A 698 13.41 -11.96 31.47
CA PHE A 698 11.98 -12.26 31.46
C PHE A 698 11.51 -12.48 32.89
N LEU A 699 10.56 -11.67 33.33
CA LEU A 699 9.89 -11.83 34.62
C LEU A 699 8.56 -12.56 34.38
N SER A 700 8.32 -13.60 35.17
CA SER A 700 7.07 -14.36 35.17
C SER A 700 6.46 -14.41 36.57
N VAL A 701 5.14 -14.25 36.63
CA VAL A 701 4.32 -14.40 37.84
C VAL A 701 3.35 -15.54 37.59
N LYS A 702 3.44 -16.60 38.40
CA LYS A 702 2.47 -17.70 38.44
C LYS A 702 1.66 -17.59 39.72
N VAL A 703 0.34 -17.67 39.60
CA VAL A 703 -0.58 -17.76 40.75
C VAL A 703 -1.23 -19.12 40.73
N THR A 704 -1.29 -19.80 41.88
CA THR A 704 -2.01 -21.06 42.08
C THR A 704 -3.03 -20.88 43.20
N ASP A 705 -4.32 -20.92 42.86
CA ASP A 705 -5.43 -20.92 43.82
C ASP A 705 -5.44 -22.26 44.56
N GLN A 706 -5.29 -22.23 45.88
CA GLN A 706 -5.16 -23.42 46.71
C GLN A 706 -6.49 -24.16 46.91
N LEU A 707 -7.61 -23.45 46.77
CA LEU A 707 -8.95 -24.04 46.94
C LEU A 707 -9.40 -24.74 45.65
N SER A 708 -9.10 -24.14 44.49
CA SER A 708 -9.48 -24.73 43.19
C SER A 708 -8.37 -25.55 42.51
N ASN A 709 -7.14 -25.48 43.00
CA ASN A 709 -5.93 -26.05 42.39
C ASN A 709 -5.67 -25.59 40.94
N LYS A 710 -6.25 -24.46 40.53
CA LYS A 710 -6.01 -23.86 39.21
C LYS A 710 -4.82 -22.91 39.28
N SER A 711 -4.10 -22.78 38.17
CA SER A 711 -3.01 -21.81 38.05
C SER A 711 -3.18 -20.88 36.86
N ALA A 712 -2.69 -19.65 36.99
CA ALA A 712 -2.59 -18.66 35.92
C ALA A 712 -1.17 -18.06 35.88
N VAL A 713 -0.71 -17.63 34.70
CA VAL A 713 0.64 -17.10 34.50
C VAL A 713 0.60 -15.82 33.67
N SER A 714 1.42 -14.83 34.06
CA SER A 714 1.72 -13.65 33.26
C SER A 714 3.23 -13.46 33.16
N SER A 715 3.71 -12.88 32.06
CA SER A 715 5.14 -12.60 31.88
C SER A 715 5.39 -11.32 31.09
N ILE A 716 6.55 -10.72 31.32
CA ILE A 716 6.99 -9.49 30.66
C ILE A 716 8.50 -9.53 30.39
N GLU A 717 8.91 -8.97 29.24
CA GLU A 717 10.33 -8.72 28.93
C GLU A 717 10.76 -7.40 29.56
N LEU A 718 11.96 -7.39 30.15
CA LEU A 718 12.60 -6.19 30.70
C LEU A 718 14.10 -6.22 30.40
N LYS A 719 14.78 -5.09 30.63
CA LYS A 719 16.24 -4.99 30.48
C LYS A 719 16.88 -4.56 31.78
N ILE A 720 17.76 -5.41 32.32
CA ILE A 720 18.60 -5.12 33.48
C ILE A 720 19.80 -4.29 32.99
N LYS A 721 20.09 -3.19 33.67
CA LYS A 721 21.15 -2.24 33.31
C LYS A 721 21.97 -1.82 34.52
#